data_AF-A0A3N1AQG4-F1
#
_entry.id   AF-A0A3N1AQG4-F1
#
_cell.length_a   1.000
_cell.length_b   1.000
_cell.length_c   1.000
_cell.angle_alpha   90.00
_cell.angle_beta   90.00
_cell.angle_gamma   90.00
#
_symmetry.space_group_name_H-M   'P 1'
#
loop_
_entity.id
_entity.type
_entity.pdbx_description
1 polymer ?
#
loop_
_entity_poly.entity_id
_entity_poly.type
_entity_poly.pdbx_seq_one_letter_code
_entity_poly.pdbx_strand_id
1 'polypeptide(L)'
;MAGQPQTAGQPQAAGHPEVSALLARGHRLGADRRTTNYGGGNISAKATADDPVTGDPVELMWVKGSGGDIGTLTAAGLAVLRVDRLHELAGRYLGRRHGKPVGPQREDEMVPALDYCLHGRGGAAPSIDTAMHGLIDAAHVDHLHPEAGLAFATAADGPDLTRRCFGDRVLWVPWRRPGFQLGVDIAALARDNPQAIGVILGGHGITAWGATSDECEARSMEIISGIDRFLAEHGRPEPFGPVRDGYAALAADQRAARAAALAPLIRGLVSTDGRQVGQFSDDPTVLDFLSRTTLARLAELGTSCPDHFLRTRVRPLLFDLPADTPLAEVRDRLGELHQRYRDAYRAYYQRHAGPDSPPMRGADPTIVLVPGVGMFSYGRDAATARIAGEYYRNAVEAMRGAEAVSTYTPIDEAEKFRIEYWALEEAKLRRLPAPRPLAGRVALVTGGGSGIGAATARRLAGEGASVVVADRDGAAAAEVAGGIGGPDRAVAVTVDVTDAGAVEAALARAARAFGGVDLVVNNAGLSLSRPLLETTDDDWDRQHRVMARGSFLVSRAAARIMVDQGLGGDIIYVVSKNSVFAGPENVAYGAAKADQAHQVRLLAAELGAHGIRVNGVNPDGVVRGSGIFAAGWGAQRAAVYGVPEAELGAFYARRTLLQREVLPEHVANAVFVLATDELSHTTGTHLPVDAGVPAAFLR
;
A
#
# COMPACT_ATOMS: atom_id res chain seq x y z
N MET A 1 8.09 -23.58 10.07
CA MET A 1 7.76 -22.77 11.26
C MET A 1 9.06 -22.41 11.96
N ALA A 2 9.52 -21.18 11.78
CA ALA A 2 10.52 -20.59 12.65
C ALA A 2 9.87 -19.30 13.17
N GLY A 3 9.30 -19.38 14.37
CA GLY A 3 8.68 -18.24 15.02
C GLY A 3 9.73 -17.16 15.25
N GLN A 4 9.45 -15.94 14.83
CA GLN A 4 10.17 -14.76 15.30
C GLN A 4 10.06 -14.71 16.83
N PRO A 5 11.11 -14.28 17.55
CA PRO A 5 11.02 -14.10 19.00
C PRO A 5 9.97 -13.03 19.27
N GLN A 6 8.90 -13.41 19.99
CA GLN A 6 8.00 -12.45 20.62
C GLN A 6 8.84 -11.59 21.56
N THR A 7 9.06 -10.33 21.21
CA THR A 7 9.57 -9.33 22.14
C THR A 7 8.55 -9.22 23.27
N ALA A 8 8.87 -9.77 24.44
CA ALA A 8 8.06 -9.60 25.64
C ALA A 8 7.89 -8.11 25.92
N GLY A 9 6.66 -7.59 25.77
CA GLY A 9 6.32 -6.22 26.16
C GLY A 9 6.58 -6.01 27.65
N GLN A 10 6.88 -4.78 28.06
CA GLN A 10 7.11 -4.46 29.47
C GLN A 10 5.84 -4.78 30.29
N PRO A 11 5.93 -5.56 31.38
CA PRO A 11 4.77 -5.95 32.19
C PRO A 11 4.06 -4.77 32.86
N GLN A 12 4.72 -3.62 33.06
CA GLN A 12 4.11 -2.41 33.63
C GLN A 12 3.19 -1.65 32.65
N ALA A 13 3.45 -1.71 31.34
CA ALA A 13 2.65 -0.96 30.37
C ALA A 13 1.26 -1.61 30.12
N ALA A 14 1.15 -2.93 30.19
CA ALA A 14 -0.08 -3.63 29.84
C ALA A 14 -1.16 -3.63 30.95
N GLY A 15 -0.82 -3.21 32.17
CA GLY A 15 -1.72 -3.26 33.34
C GLY A 15 -2.09 -1.91 33.96
N HIS A 16 -1.49 -0.80 33.51
CA HIS A 16 -1.75 0.52 34.11
C HIS A 16 -3.10 1.09 33.62
N PRO A 17 -3.98 1.62 34.50
CA PRO A 17 -5.29 2.17 34.12
C PRO A 17 -5.20 3.26 33.05
N GLU A 18 -4.25 4.18 33.19
CA GLU A 18 -4.06 5.27 32.21
C GLU A 18 -3.58 4.78 30.83
N VAL A 19 -2.86 3.65 30.76
CA VAL A 19 -2.49 3.06 29.47
C VAL A 19 -3.71 2.45 28.79
N SER A 20 -4.58 1.77 29.56
CA SER A 20 -5.84 1.26 29.03
C SER A 20 -6.73 2.38 28.51
N ALA A 21 -6.85 3.49 29.25
CA ALA A 21 -7.62 4.66 28.85
C ALA A 21 -7.02 5.37 27.62
N LEU A 22 -5.69 5.46 27.54
CA LEU A 22 -4.97 5.99 26.39
C LEU A 22 -5.22 5.17 25.12
N LEU A 23 -5.11 3.84 25.21
CA LEU A 23 -5.33 2.95 24.08
C LEU A 23 -6.78 3.01 23.59
N ALA A 24 -7.75 3.01 24.52
CA ALA A 24 -9.16 3.14 24.17
C ALA A 24 -9.48 4.48 23.47
N ARG A 25 -8.94 5.60 23.97
CA ARG A 25 -9.03 6.92 23.31
C ARG A 25 -8.40 6.88 21.92
N GLY A 26 -7.19 6.32 21.80
CA GLY A 26 -6.48 6.18 20.53
C GLY A 26 -7.26 5.39 19.48
N HIS A 27 -7.90 4.30 19.88
CA HIS A 27 -8.74 3.48 18.99
C HIS A 27 -9.98 4.25 18.51
N ARG A 28 -10.65 5.01 19.40
CA ARG A 28 -11.81 5.83 19.02
C ARG A 28 -11.44 6.94 18.05
N LEU A 29 -10.40 7.72 18.37
CA LEU A 29 -9.90 8.79 17.50
C LEU A 29 -9.44 8.19 16.15
N GLY A 30 -8.57 7.19 16.17
CA GLY A 30 -8.04 6.57 14.95
C GLY A 30 -9.06 5.83 14.08
N ALA A 31 -10.24 5.49 14.63
CA ALA A 31 -11.33 4.89 13.86
C ALA A 31 -12.06 5.91 12.97
N ASP A 32 -12.06 7.21 13.34
CA ASP A 32 -12.67 8.27 12.55
C ASP A 32 -11.62 9.12 11.82
N ARG A 33 -11.60 8.99 10.49
CA ARG A 33 -10.64 9.69 9.61
C ARG A 33 -10.82 11.20 9.56
N ARG A 34 -11.95 11.72 10.06
CA ARG A 34 -12.14 13.16 10.24
C ARG A 34 -11.27 13.70 11.38
N THR A 35 -10.86 12.85 12.31
CA THR A 35 -10.02 13.26 13.45
C THR A 35 -8.52 13.17 13.13
N THR A 36 -8.07 12.16 12.39
CA THR A 36 -6.66 11.99 12.02
C THR A 36 -6.43 11.07 10.82
N ASN A 37 -5.28 11.23 10.17
CA ASN A 37 -4.83 10.43 9.02
C ASN A 37 -4.34 9.02 9.42
N TYR A 38 -4.27 8.09 8.47
CA TYR A 38 -3.72 6.74 8.66
C TYR A 38 -2.25 6.78 9.11
N GLY A 39 -1.93 6.15 10.24
CA GLY A 39 -0.57 6.18 10.79
C GLY A 39 -0.09 7.56 11.27
N GLY A 40 -0.93 8.59 11.19
CA GLY A 40 -0.66 9.96 11.62
C GLY A 40 -1.26 10.27 12.99
N GLY A 41 -0.87 11.43 13.54
CA GLY A 41 -1.22 11.83 14.91
C GLY A 41 -0.41 11.11 15.98
N ASN A 42 -0.41 11.65 17.19
CA ASN A 42 0.30 11.14 18.35
C ASN A 42 -0.52 11.39 19.62
N ILE A 43 -0.48 10.46 20.57
CA ILE A 43 -1.27 10.54 21.81
C ILE A 43 -0.38 10.14 22.99
N SER A 44 -0.62 10.75 24.15
CA SER A 44 0.07 10.40 25.38
C SER A 44 -0.79 10.43 26.63
N ALA A 45 -0.31 9.73 27.65
CA ALA A 45 -0.76 9.81 29.03
C ALA A 45 0.45 9.87 29.95
N LYS A 46 0.36 10.67 31.02
CA LYS A 46 1.33 10.81 32.09
C LYS A 46 0.71 10.40 33.40
N ALA A 47 1.39 9.53 34.14
CA ALA A 47 0.96 9.08 35.44
C ALA A 47 2.12 8.54 36.27
N THR A 48 1.91 8.43 37.57
CA THR A 48 2.86 7.81 38.49
C THR A 48 2.81 6.29 38.40
N ALA A 49 3.97 5.65 38.31
CA ALA A 49 4.15 4.20 38.43
C ALA A 49 5.37 3.89 39.31
N ASP A 50 5.52 2.66 39.77
CA ASP A 50 6.66 2.25 40.59
C ASP A 50 7.90 2.03 39.71
N ASP A 51 9.05 2.63 40.08
CA ASP A 51 10.33 2.32 39.44
C ASP A 51 10.73 0.88 39.79
N PRO A 52 10.93 -0.03 38.80
CA PRO A 52 11.19 -1.44 39.08
C PRO A 52 12.56 -1.68 39.73
N VAL A 53 13.45 -0.68 39.75
CA VAL A 53 14.77 -0.76 40.38
C VAL A 53 14.72 -0.23 41.81
N THR A 54 14.09 0.93 42.03
CA THR A 54 14.12 1.57 43.36
C THR A 54 12.87 1.28 44.20
N GLY A 55 11.74 0.95 43.56
CA GLY A 55 10.43 0.83 44.20
C GLY A 55 9.78 2.18 44.53
N ASP A 56 10.42 3.30 44.17
CA ASP A 56 9.87 4.64 44.41
C ASP A 56 8.86 5.02 43.33
N PRO A 57 7.86 5.85 43.65
CA PRO A 57 6.98 6.42 42.64
C PRO A 57 7.78 7.31 41.67
N VAL A 58 7.61 7.06 40.38
CA VAL A 58 8.18 7.85 39.29
C VAL A 58 7.08 8.26 38.32
N GLU A 59 7.12 9.51 37.86
CA GLU A 59 6.21 9.97 36.81
C GLU A 59 6.69 9.49 35.44
N LEU A 60 5.85 8.72 34.77
CA LEU A 60 6.09 8.17 33.45
C LEU A 60 5.14 8.79 32.43
N MET A 61 5.64 8.97 31.21
CA MET A 61 4.83 9.27 30.03
C MET A 61 4.82 8.05 29.10
N TRP A 62 3.62 7.57 28.79
CA TRP A 62 3.39 6.66 27.67
C TRP A 62 2.94 7.48 26.48
N VAL A 63 3.69 7.39 25.38
CA VAL A 63 3.39 8.11 24.13
C VAL A 63 3.48 7.15 22.95
N LYS A 64 2.63 7.32 21.94
CA LYS A 64 2.70 6.50 20.72
C LYS A 64 4.08 6.68 20.06
N GLY A 65 4.76 5.55 19.84
CA GLY A 65 6.07 5.55 19.23
C GLY A 65 6.04 5.86 17.72
N SER A 66 7.25 5.99 17.16
CA SER A 66 7.43 6.24 15.72
C SER A 66 6.82 5.11 14.87
N GLY A 67 6.00 5.48 13.87
CA GLY A 67 5.50 4.57 12.83
C GLY A 67 4.23 3.75 13.16
N GLY A 68 3.67 3.87 14.36
CA GLY A 68 2.39 3.23 14.72
C GLY A 68 1.14 4.04 14.36
N ASP A 69 0.03 3.36 14.07
CA ASP A 69 -1.31 3.93 13.91
C ASP A 69 -2.05 3.94 15.26
N ILE A 70 -2.59 5.09 15.67
CA ILE A 70 -3.33 5.21 16.95
C ILE A 70 -4.59 4.34 16.98
N GLY A 71 -5.23 4.11 15.82
CA GLY A 71 -6.45 3.33 15.68
C GLY A 71 -6.26 1.83 15.95
N THR A 72 -5.03 1.33 15.82
CA THR A 72 -4.67 -0.08 16.08
C THR A 72 -3.53 -0.20 17.09
N LEU A 73 -3.29 0.84 17.88
CA LEU A 73 -2.17 0.90 18.81
C LEU A 73 -2.30 -0.17 19.90
N THR A 74 -1.17 -0.78 20.25
CA THR A 74 -1.08 -1.69 21.40
C THR A 74 -0.05 -1.16 22.39
N ALA A 75 -0.01 -1.68 23.61
CA ALA A 75 0.96 -1.26 24.63
C ALA A 75 2.42 -1.40 24.15
N ALA A 76 2.73 -2.38 23.29
CA ALA A 76 4.06 -2.56 22.70
C ALA A 76 4.45 -1.42 21.73
N GLY A 77 3.46 -0.72 21.17
CA GLY A 77 3.66 0.44 20.31
C GLY A 77 3.89 1.76 21.05
N LEU A 78 3.88 1.75 22.39
CA LEU A 78 4.15 2.93 23.22
C LEU A 78 5.65 3.02 23.55
N ALA A 79 6.19 4.24 23.46
CA ALA A 79 7.44 4.60 24.10
C ALA A 79 7.14 5.04 25.54
N VAL A 80 7.92 4.56 26.50
CA VAL A 80 7.77 4.87 27.93
C VAL A 80 8.95 5.72 28.37
N LEU A 81 8.69 6.95 28.79
CA LEU A 81 9.73 7.92 29.14
C LEU A 81 9.53 8.43 30.57
N ARG A 82 10.64 8.70 31.25
CA ARG A 82 10.68 9.41 32.52
C ARG A 82 10.47 10.91 32.30
N VAL A 83 9.44 11.48 32.90
CA VAL A 83 9.07 12.90 32.70
C VAL A 83 10.13 13.84 33.29
N ASP A 84 10.65 13.52 34.47
CA ASP A 84 11.73 14.27 35.12
C ASP A 84 12.97 14.41 34.22
N ARG A 85 13.38 13.32 33.57
CA ARG A 85 14.51 13.34 32.63
C ARG A 85 14.23 14.16 31.37
N LEU A 86 12.99 14.14 30.88
CA LEU A 86 12.60 14.91 29.71
C LEU A 86 12.61 16.43 30.01
N HIS A 87 12.21 16.83 31.22
CA HIS A 87 12.31 18.22 31.67
C HIS A 87 13.76 18.66 31.86
N GLU A 88 14.63 17.82 32.42
CA GLU A 88 16.08 18.08 32.49
C GLU A 88 16.70 18.22 31.09
N LEU A 89 16.28 17.38 30.15
CA LEU A 89 16.69 17.49 28.74
C LEU A 89 16.26 18.84 28.14
N ALA A 90 15.05 19.31 28.46
CA ALA A 90 14.58 20.63 28.03
C ALA A 90 15.39 21.77 28.63
N GLY A 91 15.75 21.69 29.92
CA GLY A 91 16.67 22.62 30.56
C GLY A 91 18.02 22.68 29.85
N ARG A 92 18.55 21.53 29.43
CA ARG A 92 19.80 21.45 28.67
C ARG A 92 19.69 22.02 27.25
N TYR A 93 18.53 21.87 26.60
CA TYR A 93 18.25 22.41 25.28
C TYR A 93 18.09 23.94 25.30
N LEU A 94 17.43 24.48 26.34
CA LEU A 94 17.22 25.92 26.55
C LEU A 94 18.43 26.63 27.19
N GLY A 95 19.32 25.86 27.79
CA GLY A 95 20.51 26.34 28.48
C GLY A 95 21.60 26.88 27.55
N ARG A 96 22.79 27.12 28.14
CA ARG A 96 23.99 27.57 27.44
C ARG A 96 25.09 26.51 27.52
N ARG A 97 25.84 26.33 26.43
CA ARG A 97 27.06 25.51 26.41
C ARG A 97 28.21 26.36 25.85
N HIS A 98 29.32 26.45 26.59
CA HIS A 98 30.44 27.34 26.25
C HIS A 98 30.01 28.81 25.99
N GLY A 99 29.04 29.31 26.77
CA GLY A 99 28.56 30.69 26.68
C GLY A 99 27.54 30.98 25.57
N LYS A 100 27.29 30.05 24.65
CA LYS A 100 26.34 30.21 23.53
C LYS A 100 24.98 29.54 23.82
N PRO A 101 23.85 30.14 23.41
CA PRO A 101 22.55 29.47 23.41
C PRO A 101 22.60 28.18 22.60
N VAL A 102 21.96 27.15 23.10
CA VAL A 102 21.98 25.80 22.53
C VAL A 102 20.89 25.68 21.45
N GLY A 103 19.60 25.85 21.81
CA GLY A 103 18.50 26.24 20.92
C GLY A 103 18.29 25.42 19.62
N PRO A 104 17.58 26.00 18.62
CA PRO A 104 17.22 25.32 17.36
C PRO A 104 18.38 24.76 16.53
N GLN A 105 19.62 25.18 16.81
CA GLN A 105 20.81 24.68 16.10
C GLN A 105 21.15 23.23 16.44
N ARG A 106 20.57 22.67 17.51
CA ARG A 106 20.81 21.28 17.95
C ARG A 106 19.55 20.42 17.89
N GLU A 107 18.58 20.82 17.07
CA GLU A 107 17.32 20.10 16.90
C GLU A 107 17.55 18.61 16.60
N ASP A 108 18.45 18.31 15.67
CA ASP A 108 18.74 16.94 15.23
C ASP A 108 19.51 16.12 16.30
N GLU A 109 20.10 16.75 17.31
CA GLU A 109 20.72 16.05 18.45
C GLU A 109 19.69 15.59 19.50
N MET A 110 18.48 16.17 19.50
CA MET A 110 17.48 15.85 20.53
C MET A 110 16.84 14.49 20.33
N VAL A 111 16.72 14.01 19.10
CA VAL A 111 16.13 12.69 18.84
C VAL A 111 16.93 11.55 19.47
N PRO A 112 18.25 11.41 19.26
CA PRO A 112 19.02 10.40 19.99
C PRO A 112 19.08 10.70 21.50
N ALA A 113 18.87 11.95 21.93
CA ALA A 113 18.84 12.29 23.35
C ALA A 113 17.59 11.74 24.07
N LEU A 114 16.46 11.56 23.37
CA LEU A 114 15.23 10.97 23.94
C LEU A 114 15.45 9.52 24.42
N ASP A 115 16.40 8.79 23.86
CA ASP A 115 16.73 7.42 24.29
C ASP A 115 17.24 7.38 25.75
N TYR A 116 17.86 8.47 26.24
CA TYR A 116 18.31 8.57 27.63
C TYR A 116 17.16 8.88 28.62
N CYS A 117 16.01 9.28 28.11
CA CYS A 117 14.79 9.50 28.87
C CYS A 117 13.93 8.23 28.97
N LEU A 118 14.24 7.16 28.22
CA LEU A 118 13.47 5.91 28.25
C LEU A 118 13.48 5.23 29.63
N HIS A 119 12.33 4.66 29.99
CA HIS A 119 12.16 3.85 31.18
C HIS A 119 12.08 2.35 30.80
N GLY A 120 13.12 1.59 31.15
CA GLY A 120 13.23 0.15 30.84
C GLY A 120 13.82 -0.17 29.46
N ARG A 121 13.85 -1.47 29.10
CA ARG A 121 14.54 -2.00 27.89
C ARG A 121 13.58 -2.50 26.79
N GLY A 122 12.39 -1.91 26.66
CA GLY A 122 11.37 -2.36 25.71
C GLY A 122 10.34 -1.26 25.41
N GLY A 123 9.55 -1.46 24.36
CA GLY A 123 8.63 -0.45 23.82
C GLY A 123 9.08 0.08 22.45
N ALA A 124 8.25 0.91 21.84
CA ALA A 124 8.59 1.55 20.57
C ALA A 124 9.62 2.68 20.78
N ALA A 125 10.35 3.03 19.72
CA ALA A 125 11.22 4.21 19.75
C ALA A 125 10.37 5.50 19.89
N PRO A 126 10.81 6.49 20.69
CA PRO A 126 10.14 7.78 20.79
C PRO A 126 9.93 8.42 19.40
N SER A 127 8.78 9.06 19.20
CA SER A 127 8.53 9.86 18.00
C SER A 127 9.20 11.23 18.12
N ILE A 128 9.34 11.97 17.02
CA ILE A 128 9.84 13.34 17.13
C ILE A 128 8.88 14.26 17.92
N ASP A 129 7.60 13.95 17.88
CA ASP A 129 6.57 14.72 18.57
C ASP A 129 6.59 14.51 20.09
N THR A 130 7.39 13.57 20.62
CA THR A 130 7.46 13.27 22.06
C THR A 130 7.67 14.51 22.94
N ALA A 131 8.42 15.51 22.47
CA ALA A 131 8.60 16.76 23.21
C ALA A 131 7.30 17.56 23.37
N MET A 132 6.42 17.58 22.36
CA MET A 132 5.11 18.25 22.46
C MET A 132 4.21 17.63 23.54
N HIS A 133 4.35 16.33 23.78
CA HIS A 133 3.56 15.63 24.78
C HIS A 133 4.11 15.79 26.20
N GLY A 134 5.43 15.70 26.35
CA GLY A 134 6.04 15.64 27.68
C GLY A 134 6.40 16.99 28.29
N LEU A 135 6.53 18.05 27.50
CA LEU A 135 6.86 19.40 27.99
C LEU A 135 5.62 20.22 28.39
N ILE A 136 4.43 19.87 27.90
CA ILE A 136 3.17 20.46 28.35
C ILE A 136 2.83 19.90 29.73
N ASP A 137 2.48 20.76 30.69
CA ASP A 137 2.11 20.35 32.06
C ASP A 137 0.63 19.91 32.16
N ALA A 138 0.29 18.84 31.42
CA ALA A 138 -1.03 18.21 31.44
C ALA A 138 -0.91 16.69 31.42
N ALA A 139 -1.81 15.96 32.08
CA ALA A 139 -1.71 14.49 32.17
C ALA A 139 -1.89 13.82 30.80
N HIS A 140 -2.74 14.36 29.94
CA HIS A 140 -2.98 13.81 28.60
C HIS A 140 -2.80 14.87 27.54
N VAL A 141 -2.20 14.45 26.42
CA VAL A 141 -1.99 15.31 25.24
C VAL A 141 -2.29 14.49 23.99
N ASP A 142 -3.05 15.09 23.08
CA ASP A 142 -3.33 14.60 21.74
C ASP A 142 -2.74 15.56 20.71
N HIS A 143 -2.10 15.02 19.68
CA HIS A 143 -1.71 15.73 18.48
C HIS A 143 -2.36 15.01 17.29
N LEU A 144 -3.21 15.71 16.54
CA LEU A 144 -4.05 15.12 15.52
C LEU A 144 -3.97 15.92 14.21
N HIS A 145 -4.33 15.28 13.10
CA HIS A 145 -4.32 15.91 11.76
C HIS A 145 -5.72 15.85 11.11
N PRO A 146 -6.75 16.42 11.74
CA PRO A 146 -8.10 16.47 11.17
C PRO A 146 -8.10 17.35 9.93
N GLU A 147 -8.92 17.01 8.93
CA GLU A 147 -9.11 17.80 7.70
C GLU A 147 -9.46 19.26 8.03
N ALA A 148 -10.37 19.46 9.00
CA ALA A 148 -10.77 20.77 9.52
C ALA A 148 -9.60 21.56 10.13
N GLY A 149 -8.79 20.91 10.98
CA GLY A 149 -7.61 21.55 11.57
C GLY A 149 -6.56 21.92 10.53
N LEU A 150 -6.36 21.06 9.53
CA LEU A 150 -5.45 21.32 8.41
C LEU A 150 -5.92 22.48 7.54
N ALA A 151 -7.22 22.67 7.37
CA ALA A 151 -7.78 23.82 6.65
C ALA A 151 -7.36 25.14 7.30
N PHE A 152 -7.50 25.28 8.63
CA PHE A 152 -7.01 26.48 9.34
C PHE A 152 -5.49 26.57 9.34
N ALA A 153 -4.80 25.44 9.56
CA ALA A 153 -3.35 25.39 9.59
C ALA A 153 -2.70 25.82 8.26
N THR A 154 -3.39 25.61 7.14
CA THR A 154 -2.90 25.94 5.79
C THR A 154 -3.63 27.11 5.13
N ALA A 155 -4.41 27.86 5.90
CA ALA A 155 -4.99 29.12 5.45
C ALA A 155 -4.00 30.28 5.62
N ALA A 156 -3.93 31.20 4.65
CA ALA A 156 -3.09 32.39 4.74
C ALA A 156 -3.38 33.21 6.02
N ASP A 157 -4.65 33.28 6.42
CA ASP A 157 -5.11 34.01 7.61
C ASP A 157 -5.33 33.11 8.84
N GLY A 158 -4.68 31.94 8.89
CA GLY A 158 -4.82 30.95 9.98
C GLY A 158 -4.85 31.53 11.40
N PRO A 159 -3.92 32.42 11.81
CA PRO A 159 -3.95 33.03 13.14
C PRO A 159 -5.22 33.84 13.44
N ASP A 160 -5.77 34.55 12.44
CA ASP A 160 -7.00 35.32 12.59
C ASP A 160 -8.23 34.42 12.66
N LEU A 161 -8.29 33.42 11.78
CA LEU A 161 -9.36 32.42 11.75
C LEU A 161 -9.47 31.69 13.10
N THR A 162 -8.33 31.25 13.66
CA THR A 162 -8.28 30.62 14.98
C THR A 162 -8.85 31.52 16.06
N ARG A 163 -8.43 32.79 16.11
CA ARG A 163 -8.91 33.77 17.09
C ARG A 163 -10.41 34.03 16.95
N ARG A 164 -10.92 34.16 15.72
CA ARG A 164 -12.35 34.38 15.46
C ARG A 164 -13.21 33.17 15.84
N CYS A 165 -12.70 31.96 15.63
CA CYS A 165 -13.41 30.73 15.93
C CYS A 165 -13.41 30.41 17.44
N PHE A 166 -12.30 30.65 18.15
CA PHE A 166 -12.11 30.16 19.51
C PHE A 166 -11.77 31.22 20.57
N GLY A 167 -11.55 32.47 20.19
CA GLY A 167 -11.00 33.49 21.07
C GLY A 167 -9.64 33.04 21.64
N ASP A 168 -9.49 33.13 22.96
CA ASP A 168 -8.26 32.73 23.67
C ASP A 168 -8.29 31.27 24.15
N ARG A 169 -9.32 30.50 23.75
CA ARG A 169 -9.51 29.12 24.18
C ARG A 169 -8.67 28.13 23.37
N VAL A 170 -8.38 28.44 22.11
CA VAL A 170 -7.47 27.68 21.23
C VAL A 170 -6.49 28.66 20.62
N LEU A 171 -5.19 28.42 20.80
CA LEU A 171 -4.15 29.37 20.38
C LEU A 171 -3.54 28.98 19.04
N TRP A 172 -2.75 29.87 18.45
CA TRP A 172 -2.04 29.62 17.20
C TRP A 172 -0.53 29.52 17.44
N VAL A 173 0.10 28.52 16.84
CA VAL A 173 1.55 28.40 16.74
C VAL A 173 1.95 28.54 15.27
N PRO A 174 2.81 29.51 14.91
CA PRO A 174 3.36 29.61 13.56
C PRO A 174 4.07 28.33 13.14
N TRP A 175 4.24 28.12 11.82
CA TRP A 175 4.96 26.96 11.33
C TRP A 175 6.32 26.80 12.02
N ARG A 176 6.53 25.61 12.58
CA ARG A 176 7.81 25.12 13.09
C ARG A 176 7.99 23.72 12.54
N ARG A 177 9.24 23.39 12.21
CA ARG A 177 9.63 22.00 11.96
C ARG A 177 9.21 21.14 13.18
N PRO A 178 8.53 19.99 12.98
CA PRO A 178 8.22 19.08 14.08
C PRO A 178 9.50 18.73 14.84
N GLY A 179 9.45 18.79 16.17
CA GLY A 179 10.66 18.70 16.99
C GLY A 179 10.56 19.24 18.40
N PHE A 180 11.73 19.32 19.04
CA PHE A 180 11.89 19.74 20.42
C PHE A 180 11.55 21.22 20.60
N GLN A 181 11.96 22.10 19.68
CA GLN A 181 11.61 23.53 19.77
C GLN A 181 10.09 23.75 19.73
N LEU A 182 9.38 23.00 18.88
CA LEU A 182 7.92 23.08 18.82
C LEU A 182 7.29 22.68 20.17
N GLY A 183 7.79 21.63 20.81
CA GLY A 183 7.35 21.25 22.16
C GLY A 183 7.60 22.35 23.21
N VAL A 184 8.74 23.04 23.14
CA VAL A 184 9.04 24.19 24.01
C VAL A 184 8.06 25.34 23.77
N ASP A 185 7.80 25.69 22.51
CA ASP A 185 6.92 26.80 22.13
C ASP A 185 5.48 26.54 22.62
N ILE A 186 4.95 25.33 22.42
CA ILE A 186 3.60 24.95 22.88
C ILE A 186 3.53 24.92 24.41
N ALA A 187 4.54 24.38 25.09
CA ALA A 187 4.57 24.33 26.55
C ALA A 187 4.59 25.73 27.18
N ALA A 188 5.27 26.70 26.57
CA ALA A 188 5.23 28.09 27.01
C ALA A 188 3.82 28.68 26.86
N LEU A 189 3.18 28.50 25.70
CA LEU A 189 1.82 28.98 25.47
C LEU A 189 0.80 28.38 26.45
N ALA A 190 0.88 27.08 26.71
CA ALA A 190 -0.01 26.40 27.66
C ALA A 190 0.15 26.94 29.09
N ARG A 191 1.39 27.23 29.53
CA ARG A 191 1.64 27.82 30.85
C ARG A 191 1.15 29.26 30.96
N ASP A 192 1.37 30.06 29.92
CA ASP A 192 1.02 31.49 29.93
C ASP A 192 -0.49 31.71 29.73
N ASN A 193 -1.24 30.68 29.31
CA ASN A 193 -2.67 30.73 29.01
C ASN A 193 -3.41 29.53 29.61
N PRO A 194 -3.68 29.51 30.93
CA PRO A 194 -4.29 28.36 31.61
C PRO A 194 -5.72 28.04 31.14
N GLN A 195 -6.41 29.00 30.50
CA GLN A 195 -7.72 28.79 29.88
C GLN A 195 -7.66 28.04 28.54
N ALA A 196 -6.49 27.95 27.92
CA ALA A 196 -6.34 27.31 26.62
C ALA A 196 -6.48 25.78 26.75
N ILE A 197 -7.23 25.19 25.83
CA ILE A 197 -7.46 23.73 25.76
C ILE A 197 -6.59 23.06 24.70
N GLY A 198 -5.95 23.85 23.84
CA GLY A 198 -5.22 23.36 22.68
C GLY A 198 -4.61 24.48 21.84
N VAL A 199 -3.91 24.08 20.78
CA VAL A 199 -3.36 24.95 19.75
C VAL A 199 -3.61 24.41 18.35
N ILE A 200 -3.70 25.30 17.37
CA ILE A 200 -3.57 24.99 15.95
C ILE A 200 -2.13 25.30 15.53
N LEU A 201 -1.48 24.32 14.91
CA LEU A 201 -0.11 24.38 14.44
C LEU A 201 -0.11 24.70 12.95
N GLY A 202 0.28 25.91 12.57
CA GLY A 202 0.35 26.35 11.18
C GLY A 202 1.16 25.36 10.34
N GLY A 203 0.60 24.88 9.23
CA GLY A 203 1.18 23.88 8.33
C GLY A 203 1.23 22.43 8.83
N HIS A 204 0.66 22.11 10.01
CA HIS A 204 0.87 20.79 10.63
C HIS A 204 -0.40 20.06 11.09
N GLY A 205 -1.19 20.65 12.00
CA GLY A 205 -2.32 19.96 12.64
C GLY A 205 -2.81 20.68 13.90
N ILE A 206 -3.43 19.94 14.82
CA ILE A 206 -3.91 20.46 16.10
C ILE A 206 -3.25 19.72 17.27
N THR A 207 -3.17 20.37 18.42
CA THR A 207 -2.80 19.74 19.69
C THR A 207 -3.84 20.12 20.74
N ALA A 208 -4.29 19.16 21.52
CA ALA A 208 -5.19 19.36 22.66
C ALA A 208 -4.59 18.70 23.91
N TRP A 209 -4.97 19.20 25.09
CA TRP A 209 -4.52 18.64 26.35
C TRP A 209 -5.63 18.61 27.39
N GLY A 210 -5.58 17.66 28.33
CA GLY A 210 -6.59 17.46 29.37
C GLY A 210 -6.02 16.78 30.63
N ALA A 211 -6.75 16.87 31.73
CA ALA A 211 -6.41 16.22 33.00
C ALA A 211 -6.76 14.73 33.01
N THR A 212 -7.72 14.30 32.18
CA THR A 212 -8.10 12.89 32.01
C THR A 212 -8.15 12.51 30.54
N SER A 213 -8.19 11.20 30.26
CA SER A 213 -8.27 10.71 28.88
C SER A 213 -9.52 11.22 28.15
N ASP A 214 -10.67 11.14 28.81
CA ASP A 214 -11.95 11.57 28.24
C ASP A 214 -12.02 13.09 28.05
N GLU A 215 -11.43 13.88 28.97
CA GLU A 215 -11.37 15.33 28.82
C GLU A 215 -10.50 15.74 27.63
N CYS A 216 -9.35 15.08 27.43
CA CYS A 216 -8.45 15.34 26.30
C CYS A 216 -9.15 15.02 24.96
N GLU A 217 -9.88 13.90 24.90
CA GLU A 217 -10.68 13.54 23.73
C GLU A 217 -11.79 14.58 23.47
N ALA A 218 -12.54 14.98 24.51
CA ALA A 218 -13.59 15.97 24.39
C ALA A 218 -13.07 17.32 23.88
N ARG A 219 -11.91 17.76 24.37
CA ARG A 219 -11.24 19.01 23.91
C ARG A 219 -10.75 18.89 22.47
N SER A 220 -10.17 17.74 22.08
CA SER A 220 -9.83 17.47 20.67
C SER A 220 -11.06 17.61 19.77
N MET A 221 -12.18 16.99 20.16
CA MET A 221 -13.45 17.06 19.41
C MET A 221 -14.08 18.45 19.42
N GLU A 222 -13.90 19.23 20.49
CA GLU A 222 -14.35 20.62 20.56
C GLU A 222 -13.62 21.48 19.52
N ILE A 223 -12.29 21.32 19.39
CA ILE A 223 -11.50 22.02 18.38
C ILE A 223 -11.95 21.60 16.97
N ILE A 224 -12.05 20.30 16.70
CA ILE A 224 -12.46 19.79 15.37
C ILE A 224 -13.84 20.31 14.99
N SER A 225 -14.84 20.07 15.85
CA SER A 225 -16.24 20.43 15.58
C SER A 225 -16.45 21.95 15.57
N GLY A 226 -15.63 22.71 16.29
CA GLY A 226 -15.62 24.17 16.24
C GLY A 226 -15.21 24.68 14.87
N ILE A 227 -14.13 24.13 14.31
CA ILE A 227 -13.68 24.51 12.95
C ILE A 227 -14.70 24.08 11.91
N ASP A 228 -15.23 22.85 11.98
CA ASP A 228 -16.24 22.37 11.02
C ASP A 228 -17.45 23.30 10.96
N ARG A 229 -17.97 23.70 12.12
CA ARG A 229 -19.07 24.66 12.22
C ARG A 229 -18.69 26.02 11.67
N PHE A 230 -17.49 26.51 11.97
CA PHE A 230 -17.02 27.79 11.42
C PHE A 230 -16.94 27.76 9.89
N LEU A 231 -16.40 26.68 9.32
CA LEU A 231 -16.33 26.48 7.86
C LEU A 231 -17.72 26.40 7.23
N ALA A 232 -18.68 25.72 7.88
CA ALA A 232 -20.05 25.63 7.40
C ALA A 232 -20.79 26.98 7.44
N GLU A 233 -20.53 27.80 8.46
CA GLU A 233 -21.19 29.10 8.64
C GLU A 233 -20.56 30.23 7.81
N HIS A 234 -19.24 30.20 7.61
CA HIS A 234 -18.49 31.32 7.01
C HIS A 234 -17.81 30.97 5.68
N GLY A 235 -17.83 29.70 5.27
CA GLY A 235 -17.22 29.24 4.03
C GLY A 235 -17.98 29.69 2.78
N ARG A 236 -17.25 30.06 1.73
CA ARG A 236 -17.82 30.32 0.41
C ARG A 236 -18.31 29.01 -0.25
N PRO A 237 -19.43 29.01 -0.99
CA PRO A 237 -20.07 27.78 -1.49
C PRO A 237 -19.25 27.03 -2.55
N GLU A 238 -18.42 27.74 -3.33
CA GLU A 238 -17.55 27.14 -4.35
C GLU A 238 -16.08 27.45 -4.05
N PRO A 239 -15.45 26.75 -3.08
CA PRO A 239 -14.10 27.06 -2.63
C PRO A 239 -13.05 26.91 -3.75
N PHE A 240 -13.28 25.99 -4.68
CA PHE A 240 -12.41 25.76 -5.85
C PHE A 240 -12.82 26.54 -7.11
N GLY A 241 -13.80 27.43 -7.00
CA GLY A 241 -14.35 28.17 -8.12
C GLY A 241 -15.28 27.33 -9.01
N PRO A 242 -15.67 27.86 -10.19
CA PRO A 242 -16.60 27.18 -11.06
C PRO A 242 -15.99 25.92 -11.71
N VAL A 243 -16.86 25.05 -12.20
CA VAL A 243 -16.48 23.91 -13.05
C VAL A 243 -15.90 24.43 -14.37
N ARG A 244 -14.81 23.83 -14.82
CA ARG A 244 -14.15 24.13 -16.09
C ARG A 244 -14.75 23.28 -17.22
N ASP A 245 -15.09 23.93 -18.32
CA ASP A 245 -15.65 23.29 -19.51
C ASP A 245 -14.75 22.15 -20.02
N GLY A 246 -15.33 20.96 -20.18
CA GLY A 246 -14.62 19.76 -20.64
C GLY A 246 -13.88 18.97 -19.55
N TYR A 247 -13.94 19.38 -18.27
CA TYR A 247 -13.23 18.71 -17.17
C TYR A 247 -14.14 18.07 -16.12
N ALA A 248 -15.45 18.12 -16.32
CA ALA A 248 -16.42 17.43 -15.47
C ALA A 248 -16.16 15.91 -15.45
N ALA A 249 -16.56 15.27 -14.34
CA ALA A 249 -16.49 13.82 -14.21
C ALA A 249 -17.27 13.12 -15.34
N LEU A 250 -16.63 12.16 -16.02
CA LEU A 250 -17.30 11.30 -16.99
C LEU A 250 -18.30 10.37 -16.28
N ALA A 251 -19.16 9.71 -17.04
CA ALA A 251 -20.03 8.66 -16.51
C ALA A 251 -19.20 7.53 -15.87
N ALA A 252 -19.73 6.87 -14.84
CA ALA A 252 -18.97 5.93 -14.02
C ALA A 252 -18.38 4.74 -14.81
N ASP A 253 -19.11 4.23 -15.80
CA ASP A 253 -18.67 3.20 -16.73
C ASP A 253 -17.53 3.69 -17.65
N GLN A 254 -17.65 4.93 -18.15
CA GLN A 254 -16.61 5.57 -18.96
C GLN A 254 -15.33 5.82 -18.14
N ARG A 255 -15.46 6.27 -16.87
CA ARG A 255 -14.32 6.42 -15.95
C ARG A 255 -13.65 5.09 -15.70
N ALA A 256 -14.42 4.05 -15.40
CA ALA A 256 -13.90 2.71 -15.17
C ALA A 256 -13.14 2.17 -16.39
N ALA A 257 -13.70 2.32 -17.60
CA ALA A 257 -13.07 1.88 -18.83
C ALA A 257 -11.78 2.66 -19.13
N ARG A 258 -11.81 4.00 -19.02
CA ARG A 258 -10.61 4.84 -19.19
C ARG A 258 -9.56 4.54 -18.14
N ALA A 259 -9.93 4.36 -16.88
CA ALA A 259 -8.99 4.03 -15.83
C ALA A 259 -8.29 2.70 -16.06
N ALA A 260 -9.02 1.68 -16.52
CA ALA A 260 -8.43 0.39 -16.88
C ALA A 260 -7.43 0.48 -18.04
N ALA A 261 -7.68 1.36 -19.02
CA ALA A 261 -6.78 1.60 -20.14
C ALA A 261 -5.54 2.45 -19.77
N LEU A 262 -5.71 3.43 -18.88
CA LEU A 262 -4.64 4.35 -18.48
C LEU A 262 -3.74 3.78 -17.39
N ALA A 263 -4.26 2.94 -16.50
CA ALA A 263 -3.51 2.44 -15.36
C ALA A 263 -2.18 1.75 -15.75
N PRO A 264 -2.12 0.85 -16.75
CA PRO A 264 -0.87 0.23 -17.20
C PRO A 264 0.13 1.23 -17.78
N LEU A 265 -0.35 2.20 -18.57
CA LEU A 265 0.47 3.25 -19.18
C LEU A 265 1.11 4.13 -18.10
N ILE A 266 0.29 4.64 -17.17
CA ILE A 266 0.77 5.49 -16.07
C ILE A 266 1.72 4.69 -15.18
N ARG A 267 1.40 3.43 -14.85
CA ARG A 267 2.27 2.56 -14.05
C ARG A 267 3.63 2.36 -14.68
N GLY A 268 3.67 2.16 -16.01
CA GLY A 268 4.92 2.07 -16.77
C GLY A 268 5.80 3.30 -16.58
N LEU A 269 5.22 4.48 -16.77
CA LEU A 269 5.91 5.77 -16.60
C LEU A 269 6.44 5.96 -15.17
N VAL A 270 5.59 5.78 -14.16
CA VAL A 270 5.98 5.99 -12.76
C VAL A 270 6.85 4.88 -12.16
N SER A 271 7.19 3.86 -12.96
CA SER A 271 8.09 2.78 -12.56
C SER A 271 9.51 2.93 -13.13
N THR A 272 9.89 4.15 -13.56
CA THR A 272 11.19 4.43 -14.17
C THR A 272 12.34 4.26 -13.17
N ASP A 273 12.17 4.74 -11.94
CA ASP A 273 13.17 4.62 -10.87
C ASP A 273 13.12 3.26 -10.17
N GLY A 274 11.98 2.57 -10.24
CA GLY A 274 11.75 1.27 -9.65
C GLY A 274 10.29 0.86 -9.78
N ARG A 275 10.02 -0.45 -9.86
CA ARG A 275 8.65 -0.97 -10.04
C ARG A 275 7.72 -0.51 -8.92
N GLN A 276 6.60 0.08 -9.31
CA GLN A 276 5.53 0.48 -8.38
C GLN A 276 4.25 -0.33 -8.61
N VAL A 277 3.40 -0.39 -7.60
CA VAL A 277 2.03 -0.90 -7.66
C VAL A 277 1.09 0.30 -7.54
N GLY A 278 0.01 0.29 -8.32
CA GLY A 278 -0.97 1.38 -8.35
C GLY A 278 -2.26 1.08 -7.58
N GLN A 279 -3.03 2.12 -7.31
CA GLN A 279 -4.44 2.09 -6.93
C GLN A 279 -5.18 3.15 -7.75
N PHE A 280 -6.46 2.90 -8.03
CA PHE A 280 -7.35 3.86 -8.69
C PHE A 280 -8.47 4.27 -7.74
N SER A 281 -8.78 5.57 -7.71
CA SER A 281 -9.91 6.13 -6.98
C SER A 281 -10.66 7.15 -7.83
N ASP A 282 -11.97 6.99 -7.91
CA ASP A 282 -12.91 7.97 -8.47
C ASP A 282 -13.77 8.62 -7.38
N ASP A 283 -13.16 8.85 -6.22
CA ASP A 283 -13.76 9.53 -5.08
C ASP A 283 -14.43 10.86 -5.49
N PRO A 284 -15.69 11.12 -5.07
CA PRO A 284 -16.41 12.32 -5.45
C PRO A 284 -15.72 13.65 -5.07
N THR A 285 -15.04 13.71 -3.92
CA THR A 285 -14.29 14.91 -3.51
C THR A 285 -13.16 15.19 -4.48
N VAL A 286 -12.44 14.14 -4.90
CA VAL A 286 -11.33 14.25 -5.85
C VAL A 286 -11.86 14.62 -7.23
N LEU A 287 -12.94 13.97 -7.70
CA LEU A 287 -13.56 14.29 -8.99
C LEU A 287 -14.06 15.74 -9.05
N ASP A 288 -14.66 16.24 -7.97
CA ASP A 288 -15.05 17.64 -7.86
C ASP A 288 -13.82 18.53 -8.02
N PHE A 289 -12.75 18.31 -7.24
CA PHE A 289 -11.51 19.08 -7.33
C PHE A 289 -10.91 19.08 -8.75
N LEU A 290 -10.88 17.93 -9.42
CA LEU A 290 -10.35 17.78 -10.79
C LEU A 290 -11.14 18.55 -11.86
N SER A 291 -12.37 18.93 -11.57
CA SER A 291 -13.23 19.66 -12.50
C SER A 291 -13.10 21.19 -12.39
N ARG A 292 -12.39 21.70 -11.38
CA ARG A 292 -12.50 23.09 -10.94
C ARG A 292 -11.39 23.99 -11.48
N THR A 293 -11.68 25.29 -11.60
CA THR A 293 -10.74 26.28 -12.17
C THR A 293 -9.46 26.48 -11.35
N THR A 294 -9.47 26.24 -10.04
CA THR A 294 -8.27 26.37 -9.20
C THR A 294 -7.33 25.16 -9.23
N LEU A 295 -7.72 24.05 -9.89
CA LEU A 295 -6.99 22.78 -9.91
C LEU A 295 -5.49 22.96 -10.19
N ALA A 296 -5.14 23.65 -11.28
CA ALA A 296 -3.74 23.79 -11.69
C ALA A 296 -2.89 24.51 -10.64
N ARG A 297 -3.43 25.58 -10.03
CA ARG A 297 -2.74 26.33 -8.96
C ARG A 297 -2.55 25.46 -7.72
N LEU A 298 -3.61 24.78 -7.26
CA LEU A 298 -3.58 24.00 -6.03
C LEU A 298 -2.74 22.72 -6.17
N ALA A 299 -2.82 22.05 -7.32
CA ALA A 299 -1.96 20.92 -7.65
C ALA A 299 -0.47 21.34 -7.66
N GLU A 300 -0.15 22.51 -8.19
CA GLU A 300 1.23 23.05 -8.20
C GLU A 300 1.75 23.37 -6.79
N LEU A 301 0.89 23.92 -5.92
CA LEU A 301 1.23 24.19 -4.52
C LEU A 301 1.49 22.90 -3.72
N GLY A 302 0.89 21.77 -4.11
CA GLY A 302 1.12 20.48 -3.49
C GLY A 302 0.41 20.32 -2.14
N THR A 303 0.84 19.37 -1.31
CA THR A 303 0.08 18.94 -0.13
C THR A 303 0.26 19.77 1.14
N SER A 304 -0.65 19.61 2.11
CA SER A 304 -0.87 20.50 3.27
C SER A 304 0.11 20.37 4.43
N CYS A 305 0.64 19.19 4.72
CA CYS A 305 1.45 18.97 5.93
C CYS A 305 2.62 17.99 5.70
N PRO A 306 3.57 17.91 6.65
CA PRO A 306 4.74 17.01 6.58
C PRO A 306 4.42 15.56 6.22
N ASP A 307 3.42 14.99 6.88
CA ASP A 307 3.02 13.61 6.66
C ASP A 307 2.52 13.37 5.25
N HIS A 308 1.90 14.38 4.63
CA HIS A 308 1.31 14.24 3.30
C HIS A 308 2.38 14.09 2.24
N PHE A 309 3.36 14.99 2.16
CA PHE A 309 4.35 14.92 1.08
C PHE A 309 5.41 13.82 1.31
N LEU A 310 5.62 13.34 2.55
CA LEU A 310 6.38 12.10 2.78
C LEU A 310 5.74 10.88 2.13
N ARG A 311 4.41 10.90 1.93
CA ARG A 311 3.63 9.81 1.33
C ARG A 311 3.23 10.06 -0.11
N THR A 312 3.13 11.31 -0.54
CA THR A 312 2.56 11.70 -1.84
C THR A 312 3.54 12.44 -2.75
N ARG A 313 4.77 12.68 -2.27
CA ARG A 313 5.73 13.65 -2.81
C ARG A 313 5.20 15.09 -2.70
N VAL A 314 6.04 16.03 -3.09
CA VAL A 314 5.80 17.47 -2.92
C VAL A 314 4.57 17.96 -3.69
N ARG A 315 4.27 17.36 -4.85
CA ARG A 315 3.10 17.67 -5.69
C ARG A 315 2.73 16.46 -6.58
N PRO A 316 1.48 16.36 -7.06
CA PRO A 316 1.07 15.34 -8.04
C PRO A 316 1.60 15.64 -9.45
N LEU A 317 1.55 14.65 -10.33
CA LEU A 317 1.49 14.87 -11.78
C LEU A 317 0.03 15.15 -12.16
N LEU A 318 -0.21 16.29 -12.82
CA LEU A 318 -1.53 16.67 -13.31
C LEU A 318 -1.62 16.46 -14.82
N PHE A 319 -2.58 15.64 -15.26
CA PHE A 319 -2.97 15.58 -16.66
C PHE A 319 -3.75 16.85 -17.04
N ASP A 320 -3.34 17.51 -18.12
CA ASP A 320 -3.76 18.88 -18.42
C ASP A 320 -4.77 19.03 -19.56
N LEU A 321 -5.18 17.92 -20.20
CA LEU A 321 -6.18 17.92 -21.28
C LEU A 321 -7.60 17.57 -20.79
N PRO A 322 -8.66 17.91 -21.55
CA PRO A 322 -10.05 17.60 -21.23
C PRO A 322 -10.34 16.11 -21.01
N ALA A 323 -11.43 15.83 -20.28
CA ALA A 323 -11.85 14.50 -19.86
C ALA A 323 -12.07 13.51 -21.02
N ASP A 324 -12.59 14.02 -22.16
CA ASP A 324 -12.97 13.23 -23.33
C ASP A 324 -11.85 13.04 -24.35
N THR A 325 -10.65 13.61 -24.11
CA THR A 325 -9.46 13.49 -24.97
C THR A 325 -9.24 12.02 -25.41
N PRO A 326 -9.00 11.74 -26.71
CA PRO A 326 -8.76 10.39 -27.20
C PRO A 326 -7.55 9.71 -26.51
N LEU A 327 -7.67 8.41 -26.21
CA LEU A 327 -6.62 7.68 -25.44
C LEU A 327 -5.23 7.71 -26.09
N ALA A 328 -5.15 7.78 -27.43
CA ALA A 328 -3.87 7.88 -28.13
C ALA A 328 -3.15 9.21 -27.82
N GLU A 329 -3.88 10.32 -27.84
CA GLU A 329 -3.35 11.64 -27.47
C GLU A 329 -3.01 11.71 -25.97
N VAL A 330 -3.85 11.09 -25.12
CA VAL A 330 -3.57 10.98 -23.68
C VAL A 330 -2.24 10.27 -23.43
N ARG A 331 -1.96 9.19 -24.16
CA ARG A 331 -0.71 8.42 -24.04
C ARG A 331 0.51 9.28 -24.34
N ASP A 332 0.53 9.96 -25.47
CA ASP A 332 1.66 10.80 -25.89
C ASP A 332 1.87 11.95 -24.89
N ARG A 333 0.77 12.61 -24.49
CA ARG A 333 0.83 13.72 -23.54
C ARG A 333 1.29 13.28 -22.14
N LEU A 334 0.89 12.11 -21.66
CA LEU A 334 1.36 11.57 -20.37
C LEU A 334 2.87 11.38 -20.34
N GLY A 335 3.47 10.89 -21.44
CA GLY A 335 4.92 10.76 -21.55
C GLY A 335 5.65 12.11 -21.42
N GLU A 336 5.15 13.15 -22.11
CA GLU A 336 5.70 14.50 -22.01
C GLU A 336 5.57 15.10 -20.60
N LEU A 337 4.39 14.96 -19.98
CA LEU A 337 4.13 15.47 -18.63
C LEU A 337 4.97 14.75 -17.58
N HIS A 338 5.17 13.45 -17.73
CA HIS A 338 6.03 12.66 -16.85
C HIS A 338 7.48 13.11 -16.93
N GLN A 339 8.01 13.31 -18.14
CA GLN A 339 9.37 13.84 -18.31
C GLN A 339 9.52 15.24 -17.68
N ARG A 340 8.55 16.13 -17.92
CA ARG A 340 8.53 17.48 -17.31
C ARG A 340 8.48 17.41 -15.78
N TYR A 341 7.66 16.53 -15.22
CA TYR A 341 7.57 16.32 -13.78
C TYR A 341 8.94 15.89 -13.21
N ARG A 342 9.59 14.90 -13.84
CA ARG A 342 10.90 14.38 -13.40
C ARG A 342 11.98 15.46 -13.45
N ASP A 343 12.03 16.25 -14.53
CA ASP A 343 13.00 17.32 -14.66
C ASP A 343 12.77 18.43 -13.63
N ALA A 344 11.51 18.78 -13.39
CA ALA A 344 11.18 19.78 -12.39
C ALA A 344 11.43 19.29 -10.94
N TYR A 345 11.23 17.99 -10.66
CA TYR A 345 11.58 17.38 -9.39
C TYR A 345 13.10 17.35 -9.19
N ARG A 346 13.89 17.03 -10.24
CA ARG A 346 15.35 17.13 -10.21
C ARG A 346 15.82 18.57 -9.95
N ALA A 347 15.19 19.55 -10.59
CA ALA A 347 15.49 20.96 -10.37
C ALA A 347 15.15 21.41 -8.93
N TYR A 348 14.02 20.95 -8.37
CA TYR A 348 13.67 21.13 -6.97
C TYR A 348 14.75 20.59 -6.04
N TYR A 349 15.19 19.35 -6.25
CA TYR A 349 16.26 18.75 -5.47
C TYR A 349 17.56 19.58 -5.56
N GLN A 350 17.97 19.96 -6.77
CA GLN A 350 19.21 20.72 -7.00
C GLN A 350 19.20 22.13 -6.37
N ARG A 351 18.04 22.80 -6.30
CA ARG A 351 17.93 24.13 -5.70
C ARG A 351 18.11 24.12 -4.18
N HIS A 352 17.75 23.01 -3.52
CA HIS A 352 17.69 22.94 -2.05
C HIS A 352 18.72 21.99 -1.43
N ALA A 353 19.28 21.05 -2.19
CA ALA A 353 20.29 20.14 -1.69
C ALA A 353 21.58 20.87 -1.30
N GLY A 354 22.06 20.59 -0.09
CA GLY A 354 23.36 21.03 0.41
C GLY A 354 24.39 19.88 0.42
N PRO A 355 25.63 20.16 0.88
CA PRO A 355 26.70 19.15 0.93
C PRO A 355 26.35 17.88 1.72
N ASP A 356 25.51 18.01 2.75
CA ASP A 356 25.12 16.92 3.66
C ASP A 356 23.76 16.28 3.29
N SER A 357 23.13 16.70 2.19
CA SER A 357 21.83 16.15 1.78
C SER A 357 21.96 14.70 1.26
N PRO A 358 21.06 13.77 1.66
CA PRO A 358 20.98 12.44 1.07
C PRO A 358 20.77 12.49 -0.46
N PRO A 359 21.21 11.46 -1.21
CA PRO A 359 20.97 11.40 -2.65
C PRO A 359 19.48 11.35 -2.98
N MET A 360 19.11 11.91 -4.13
CA MET A 360 17.72 11.89 -4.63
C MET A 360 17.23 10.44 -4.78
N ARG A 361 16.08 10.10 -4.16
CA ARG A 361 15.51 8.73 -4.11
C ARG A 361 14.67 8.36 -5.35
N GLY A 362 14.92 9.02 -6.47
CA GLY A 362 14.05 8.99 -7.67
C GLY A 362 13.17 10.23 -7.80
N ALA A 363 12.67 10.44 -9.02
CA ALA A 363 11.91 11.59 -9.48
C ALA A 363 10.51 11.23 -10.02
N ASP A 364 10.09 9.97 -9.93
CA ASP A 364 8.73 9.57 -10.33
C ASP A 364 7.64 10.15 -9.42
N PRO A 365 6.47 10.54 -9.99
CA PRO A 365 5.35 11.01 -9.21
C PRO A 365 4.68 9.84 -8.47
N THR A 366 4.16 10.13 -7.28
CA THR A 366 3.38 9.18 -6.49
C THR A 366 1.88 9.31 -6.74
N ILE A 367 1.41 10.54 -7.01
CA ILE A 367 0.01 10.84 -7.31
C ILE A 367 -0.08 11.34 -8.75
N VAL A 368 -1.02 10.77 -9.51
CA VAL A 368 -1.34 11.17 -10.88
C VAL A 368 -2.83 11.50 -10.96
N LEU A 369 -3.13 12.73 -11.35
CA LEU A 369 -4.47 13.28 -11.42
C LEU A 369 -4.94 13.35 -12.87
N VAL A 370 -6.05 12.69 -13.18
CA VAL A 370 -6.62 12.64 -14.54
C VAL A 370 -8.03 13.20 -14.51
N PRO A 371 -8.23 14.44 -14.98
CA PRO A 371 -9.55 15.05 -15.00
C PRO A 371 -10.58 14.22 -15.76
N GLY A 372 -11.82 14.26 -15.27
CA GLY A 372 -12.90 13.42 -15.78
C GLY A 372 -12.84 11.95 -15.38
N VAL A 373 -11.69 11.43 -14.94
CA VAL A 373 -11.47 10.00 -14.65
C VAL A 373 -11.27 9.75 -13.16
N GLY A 374 -10.31 10.42 -12.52
CA GLY A 374 -10.01 10.23 -11.10
C GLY A 374 -8.52 10.36 -10.78
N MET A 375 -8.12 9.75 -9.67
CA MET A 375 -6.75 9.75 -9.15
C MET A 375 -6.14 8.35 -9.21
N PHE A 376 -4.88 8.30 -9.61
CA PHE A 376 -4.03 7.12 -9.49
C PHE A 376 -2.95 7.40 -8.45
N SER A 377 -2.76 6.49 -7.52
CA SER A 377 -1.73 6.57 -6.50
C SER A 377 -0.82 5.36 -6.57
N TYR A 378 0.47 5.55 -6.29
CA TYR A 378 1.49 4.52 -6.49
C TYR A 378 2.39 4.36 -5.27
N GLY A 379 2.95 3.17 -5.11
CA GLY A 379 3.89 2.89 -4.06
C GLY A 379 4.61 1.57 -4.31
N ARG A 380 5.53 1.21 -3.41
CA ARG A 380 6.27 -0.07 -3.48
C ARG A 380 5.37 -1.31 -3.38
N ASP A 381 4.17 -1.14 -2.80
CA ASP A 381 3.15 -2.15 -2.60
C ASP A 381 1.76 -1.48 -2.61
N ALA A 382 0.70 -2.28 -2.77
CA ALA A 382 -0.67 -1.79 -2.89
C ALA A 382 -1.16 -1.06 -1.62
N ALA A 383 -0.76 -1.50 -0.43
CA ALA A 383 -1.07 -0.82 0.82
C ALA A 383 -0.50 0.62 0.85
N THR A 384 0.77 0.78 0.48
CA THR A 384 1.45 2.08 0.42
C THR A 384 0.81 2.98 -0.64
N ALA A 385 0.44 2.41 -1.79
CA ALA A 385 -0.27 3.13 -2.85
C ALA A 385 -1.65 3.63 -2.40
N ARG A 386 -2.44 2.78 -1.70
CA ARG A 386 -3.74 3.18 -1.13
C ARG A 386 -3.57 4.31 -0.11
N ILE A 387 -2.63 4.15 0.83
CA ILE A 387 -2.32 5.15 1.85
C ILE A 387 -1.97 6.49 1.18
N ALA A 388 -1.12 6.49 0.15
CA ALA A 388 -0.78 7.71 -0.58
C ALA A 388 -2.02 8.39 -1.19
N GLY A 389 -2.94 7.62 -1.78
CA GLY A 389 -4.20 8.14 -2.31
C GLY A 389 -5.09 8.76 -1.21
N GLU A 390 -5.22 8.09 -0.07
CA GLU A 390 -5.98 8.60 1.07
C GLU A 390 -5.38 9.91 1.60
N TYR A 391 -4.07 9.97 1.76
CA TYR A 391 -3.35 11.18 2.15
C TYR A 391 -3.59 12.34 1.17
N TYR A 392 -3.62 12.06 -0.14
CA TYR A 392 -3.92 13.10 -1.13
C TYR A 392 -5.39 13.54 -1.09
N ARG A 393 -6.35 12.63 -0.86
CA ARG A 393 -7.76 12.99 -0.63
C ARG A 393 -7.89 13.94 0.57
N ASN A 394 -7.20 13.63 1.67
CA ASN A 394 -7.18 14.52 2.86
C ASN A 394 -6.56 15.89 2.53
N ALA A 395 -5.51 15.93 1.68
CA ALA A 395 -4.94 17.19 1.22
C ALA A 395 -5.94 18.02 0.39
N VAL A 396 -6.75 17.37 -0.46
CA VAL A 396 -7.83 18.04 -1.21
C VAL A 396 -8.86 18.64 -0.25
N GLU A 397 -9.27 17.94 0.80
CA GLU A 397 -10.21 18.51 1.79
C GLU A 397 -9.61 19.67 2.60
N ALA A 398 -8.32 19.58 2.97
CA ALA A 398 -7.62 20.69 3.60
C ALA A 398 -7.55 21.93 2.67
N MET A 399 -7.25 21.73 1.38
CA MET A 399 -7.31 22.79 0.37
C MET A 399 -8.73 23.36 0.27
N ARG A 400 -9.76 22.52 0.28
CA ARG A 400 -11.17 22.94 0.21
C ARG A 400 -11.53 23.84 1.37
N GLY A 401 -11.23 23.40 2.59
CA GLY A 401 -11.53 24.17 3.80
C GLY A 401 -10.74 25.49 3.86
N ALA A 402 -9.44 25.48 3.53
CA ALA A 402 -8.63 26.69 3.51
C ALA A 402 -9.15 27.70 2.47
N GLU A 403 -9.47 27.22 1.27
CA GLU A 403 -10.08 28.04 0.22
C GLU A 403 -11.52 28.43 0.52
N ALA A 404 -12.24 27.77 1.44
CA ALA A 404 -13.59 28.17 1.81
C ALA A 404 -13.60 29.50 2.57
N VAL A 405 -12.60 29.75 3.42
CA VAL A 405 -12.56 30.91 4.33
C VAL A 405 -11.40 31.86 4.09
N SER A 406 -10.40 31.48 3.30
CA SER A 406 -9.21 32.27 2.98
C SER A 406 -8.56 31.75 1.67
N THR A 407 -7.23 31.71 1.60
CA THR A 407 -6.43 31.16 0.50
C THR A 407 -5.50 30.07 1.03
N TYR A 408 -5.45 28.93 0.34
CA TYR A 408 -4.56 27.83 0.68
C TYR A 408 -3.09 28.22 0.47
N THR A 409 -2.31 28.14 1.54
CA THR A 409 -0.88 28.45 1.63
C THR A 409 -0.18 27.33 2.41
N PRO A 410 0.34 26.30 1.73
CA PRO A 410 1.13 25.27 2.41
C PRO A 410 2.48 25.85 2.84
N ILE A 411 3.24 25.06 3.60
CA ILE A 411 4.62 25.41 3.97
C ILE A 411 5.49 25.68 2.73
N ASP A 412 6.56 26.43 2.91
CA ASP A 412 7.44 26.78 1.78
C ASP A 412 8.19 25.55 1.21
N GLU A 413 8.67 25.68 -0.03
CA GLU A 413 9.34 24.60 -0.76
C GLU A 413 10.63 24.11 -0.05
N ALA A 414 11.37 25.02 0.59
CA ALA A 414 12.59 24.66 1.31
C ALA A 414 12.28 23.81 2.55
N GLU A 415 11.20 24.13 3.28
CA GLU A 415 10.72 23.31 4.40
C GLU A 415 10.29 21.91 3.96
N LYS A 416 9.61 21.80 2.82
CA LYS A 416 9.25 20.49 2.24
C LYS A 416 10.50 19.66 1.97
N PHE A 417 11.54 20.27 1.40
CA PHE A 417 12.82 19.61 1.16
C PHE A 417 13.50 19.15 2.45
N ARG A 418 13.58 20.04 3.46
CA ARG A 418 14.20 19.73 4.76
C ARG A 418 13.54 18.55 5.46
N ILE A 419 12.25 18.32 5.22
CA ILE A 419 11.50 17.19 5.79
C ILE A 419 11.66 15.93 4.94
N GLU A 420 11.51 16.02 3.60
CA GLU A 420 11.60 14.87 2.70
C GLU A 420 12.99 14.20 2.73
N TYR A 421 14.05 15.01 2.80
CA TYR A 421 15.46 14.59 2.80
C TYR A 421 16.10 14.60 4.19
N TRP A 422 15.27 14.56 5.23
CA TRP A 422 15.75 14.55 6.60
C TRP A 422 16.51 13.27 6.96
N ALA A 423 17.63 13.43 7.67
CA ALA A 423 18.47 12.34 8.14
C ALA A 423 17.73 11.28 8.98
N LEU A 424 16.71 11.65 9.77
CA LEU A 424 15.93 10.67 10.53
C LEU A 424 15.06 9.80 9.65
N GLU A 425 14.41 10.40 8.65
CA GLU A 425 13.61 9.65 7.70
C GLU A 425 14.52 8.73 6.87
N GLU A 426 15.69 9.22 6.48
CA GLU A 426 16.73 8.43 5.83
C GLU A 426 17.19 7.23 6.71
N ALA A 427 17.36 7.44 8.02
CA ALA A 427 17.69 6.37 8.95
C ALA A 427 16.57 5.32 9.07
N LYS A 428 15.29 5.72 8.98
CA LYS A 428 14.16 4.77 8.95
C LYS A 428 14.19 3.93 7.67
N LEU A 429 14.40 4.58 6.52
CA LEU A 429 14.45 3.90 5.23
C LEU A 429 15.60 2.88 5.15
N ARG A 430 16.78 3.21 5.69
CA ARG A 430 17.94 2.28 5.76
C ARG A 430 17.73 1.06 6.65
N ARG A 431 16.80 1.14 7.61
CA ARG A 431 16.44 0.02 8.51
C ARG A 431 15.39 -0.91 7.90
N LEU A 432 14.79 -0.55 6.76
CA LEU A 432 13.84 -1.42 6.09
C LEU A 432 14.54 -2.69 5.61
N PRO A 433 13.89 -3.86 5.72
CA PRO A 433 14.42 -5.08 5.15
C PRO A 433 14.55 -4.93 3.63
N ALA A 434 15.48 -5.67 3.04
CA ALA A 434 15.60 -5.75 1.60
C ALA A 434 14.24 -6.15 0.97
N PRO A 435 13.89 -5.58 -0.20
CA PRO A 435 12.67 -5.95 -0.90
C PRO A 435 12.61 -7.46 -1.15
N ARG A 436 11.40 -8.02 -1.05
CA ARG A 436 11.16 -9.42 -1.43
C ARG A 436 11.33 -9.59 -2.95
N PRO A 437 11.64 -10.80 -3.46
CA PRO A 437 11.97 -11.00 -4.86
C PRO A 437 10.88 -10.57 -5.87
N LEU A 438 9.60 -10.59 -5.47
CA LEU A 438 8.49 -10.15 -6.31
C LEU A 438 7.83 -8.86 -5.83
N ALA A 439 8.51 -8.09 -4.96
CA ALA A 439 8.04 -6.77 -4.55
C ALA A 439 7.82 -5.87 -5.78
N GLY A 440 6.71 -5.14 -5.81
CA GLY A 440 6.33 -4.30 -6.94
C GLY A 440 5.72 -5.05 -8.14
N ARG A 441 5.64 -6.39 -8.11
CA ARG A 441 5.05 -7.21 -9.20
C ARG A 441 3.57 -7.47 -8.96
N VAL A 442 2.79 -7.50 -10.04
CA VAL A 442 1.36 -7.85 -10.04
C VAL A 442 1.16 -9.20 -10.74
N ALA A 443 0.61 -10.18 -10.02
CA ALA A 443 0.41 -11.54 -10.51
C ALA A 443 -1.08 -11.88 -10.66
N LEU A 444 -1.52 -12.32 -11.83
CA LEU A 444 -2.85 -12.89 -12.05
C LEU A 444 -2.75 -14.41 -12.12
N VAL A 445 -3.50 -15.12 -11.28
CA VAL A 445 -3.50 -16.59 -11.22
C VAL A 445 -4.89 -17.11 -11.56
N THR A 446 -5.03 -17.77 -12.73
CA THR A 446 -6.31 -18.38 -13.14
C THR A 446 -6.52 -19.73 -12.46
N GLY A 447 -7.76 -20.09 -12.14
CA GLY A 447 -8.04 -21.24 -11.27
C GLY A 447 -7.45 -21.05 -9.87
N GLY A 448 -7.36 -19.79 -9.41
CA GLY A 448 -6.68 -19.41 -8.18
C GLY A 448 -7.44 -19.74 -6.90
N GLY A 449 -8.70 -20.17 -6.99
CA GLY A 449 -9.56 -20.46 -5.83
C GLY A 449 -9.22 -21.78 -5.13
N SER A 450 -8.48 -22.69 -5.76
CA SER A 450 -8.16 -24.00 -5.17
C SER A 450 -6.81 -24.57 -5.64
N GLY A 451 -6.37 -25.65 -4.98
CA GLY A 451 -5.22 -26.47 -5.40
C GLY A 451 -3.95 -25.71 -5.75
N ILE A 452 -3.38 -26.04 -6.91
CA ILE A 452 -2.15 -25.44 -7.44
C ILE A 452 -2.28 -23.92 -7.55
N GLY A 453 -3.42 -23.42 -8.03
CA GLY A 453 -3.66 -22.00 -8.18
C GLY A 453 -3.64 -21.27 -6.85
N ALA A 454 -4.37 -21.78 -5.84
CA ALA A 454 -4.39 -21.18 -4.51
C ALA A 454 -3.01 -21.25 -3.81
N ALA A 455 -2.28 -22.37 -3.94
CA ALA A 455 -0.92 -22.48 -3.43
C ALA A 455 0.04 -21.49 -4.13
N THR A 456 -0.10 -21.32 -5.44
CA THR A 456 0.68 -20.37 -6.23
C THR A 456 0.38 -18.93 -5.84
N ALA A 457 -0.90 -18.55 -5.71
CA ALA A 457 -1.31 -17.23 -5.25
C ALA A 457 -0.71 -16.88 -3.88
N ARG A 458 -0.81 -17.81 -2.91
CA ARG A 458 -0.20 -17.62 -1.58
C ARG A 458 1.32 -17.52 -1.64
N ARG A 459 1.98 -18.35 -2.46
CA ARG A 459 3.45 -18.33 -2.63
C ARG A 459 3.91 -16.99 -3.18
N LEU A 460 3.32 -16.52 -4.28
CA LEU A 460 3.72 -15.26 -4.93
C LEU A 460 3.47 -14.06 -4.01
N ALA A 461 2.34 -14.03 -3.31
CA ALA A 461 2.06 -12.99 -2.32
C ALA A 461 3.07 -13.00 -1.16
N GLY A 462 3.43 -14.19 -0.66
CA GLY A 462 4.46 -14.37 0.38
C GLY A 462 5.83 -13.81 0.00
N GLU A 463 6.10 -13.71 -1.31
CA GLU A 463 7.33 -13.16 -1.89
C GLU A 463 7.16 -11.72 -2.40
N GLY A 464 6.08 -11.03 -2.00
CA GLY A 464 5.89 -9.59 -2.18
C GLY A 464 5.01 -9.16 -3.36
N ALA A 465 4.49 -10.10 -4.16
CA ALA A 465 3.60 -9.74 -5.27
C ALA A 465 2.21 -9.31 -4.78
N SER A 466 1.60 -8.36 -5.49
CA SER A 466 0.15 -8.13 -5.42
C SER A 466 -0.56 -9.15 -6.31
N VAL A 467 -1.59 -9.84 -5.79
CA VAL A 467 -2.15 -11.02 -6.47
C VAL A 467 -3.62 -10.84 -6.85
N VAL A 468 -3.95 -11.10 -8.11
CA VAL A 468 -5.31 -11.24 -8.61
C VAL A 468 -5.66 -12.72 -8.64
N VAL A 469 -6.52 -13.13 -7.71
CA VAL A 469 -7.03 -14.50 -7.61
C VAL A 469 -8.22 -14.61 -8.56
N ALA A 470 -8.02 -15.24 -9.71
CA ALA A 470 -9.01 -15.34 -10.76
C ALA A 470 -9.57 -16.77 -10.83
N ASP A 471 -10.87 -16.93 -10.66
CA ASP A 471 -11.52 -18.24 -10.70
C ASP A 471 -12.96 -18.11 -11.21
N ARG A 472 -13.53 -19.20 -11.74
CA ARG A 472 -14.96 -19.27 -12.04
C ARG A 472 -15.77 -19.30 -10.74
N ASP A 473 -15.24 -19.91 -9.70
CA ASP A 473 -15.80 -19.85 -8.35
C ASP A 473 -15.33 -18.58 -7.64
N GLY A 474 -16.16 -17.53 -7.72
CA GLY A 474 -15.87 -16.25 -7.10
C GLY A 474 -15.78 -16.29 -5.57
N ALA A 475 -16.49 -17.22 -4.92
CA ALA A 475 -16.46 -17.35 -3.46
C ALA A 475 -15.12 -17.96 -3.00
N ALA A 476 -14.67 -19.02 -3.66
CA ALA A 476 -13.35 -19.61 -3.40
C ALA A 476 -12.21 -18.61 -3.67
N ALA A 477 -12.30 -17.83 -4.76
CA ALA A 477 -11.34 -16.77 -5.04
C ALA A 477 -11.32 -15.69 -3.93
N ALA A 478 -12.49 -15.29 -3.43
CA ALA A 478 -12.61 -14.33 -2.33
C ALA A 478 -12.01 -14.84 -1.02
N GLU A 479 -12.23 -16.11 -0.69
CA GLU A 479 -11.64 -16.75 0.50
C GLU A 479 -10.10 -16.73 0.43
N VAL A 480 -9.53 -17.14 -0.71
CA VAL A 480 -8.07 -17.14 -0.91
C VAL A 480 -7.50 -15.72 -0.84
N ALA A 481 -8.12 -14.74 -1.50
CA ALA A 481 -7.68 -13.34 -1.45
C ALA A 481 -7.75 -12.76 -0.03
N GLY A 482 -8.83 -13.04 0.70
CA GLY A 482 -8.99 -12.67 2.11
C GLY A 482 -7.90 -13.26 3.00
N GLY A 483 -7.59 -14.55 2.84
CA GLY A 483 -6.53 -15.23 3.58
C GLY A 483 -5.10 -14.75 3.27
N ILE A 484 -4.87 -14.10 2.13
CA ILE A 484 -3.57 -13.52 1.77
C ILE A 484 -3.35 -12.14 2.43
N GLY A 485 -4.41 -11.36 2.60
CA GLY A 485 -4.34 -10.02 3.16
C GLY A 485 -5.36 -9.03 2.61
N GLY A 486 -6.38 -9.49 1.87
CA GLY A 486 -7.43 -8.61 1.33
C GLY A 486 -6.90 -7.60 0.30
N PRO A 487 -7.65 -6.52 -0.01
CA PRO A 487 -7.39 -5.66 -1.17
C PRO A 487 -6.00 -5.01 -1.19
N ASP A 488 -5.36 -4.86 -0.03
CA ASP A 488 -3.99 -4.33 0.11
C ASP A 488 -2.89 -5.27 -0.39
N ARG A 489 -3.24 -6.54 -0.70
CA ARG A 489 -2.30 -7.55 -1.20
C ARG A 489 -2.89 -8.45 -2.28
N ALA A 490 -4.18 -8.75 -2.21
CA ALA A 490 -4.87 -9.62 -3.15
C ALA A 490 -6.33 -9.22 -3.40
N VAL A 491 -6.77 -9.32 -4.66
CA VAL A 491 -8.18 -9.14 -5.04
C VAL A 491 -8.71 -10.39 -5.72
N ALA A 492 -9.96 -10.71 -5.44
CA ALA A 492 -10.67 -11.79 -6.12
C ALA A 492 -11.38 -11.28 -7.38
N VAL A 493 -11.37 -12.11 -8.42
CA VAL A 493 -12.05 -11.84 -9.70
C VAL A 493 -12.74 -13.11 -10.17
N THR A 494 -14.06 -13.04 -10.33
CA THR A 494 -14.83 -14.10 -10.97
C THR A 494 -14.62 -14.04 -12.48
N VAL A 495 -14.13 -15.12 -13.10
CA VAL A 495 -13.89 -15.19 -14.54
C VAL A 495 -14.07 -16.60 -15.09
N ASP A 496 -14.82 -16.72 -16.18
CA ASP A 496 -14.77 -17.89 -17.06
C ASP A 496 -13.74 -17.62 -18.16
N VAL A 497 -12.63 -18.36 -18.14
CA VAL A 497 -11.53 -18.18 -19.10
C VAL A 497 -11.94 -18.51 -20.54
N THR A 498 -13.09 -19.16 -20.77
CA THR A 498 -13.60 -19.46 -22.11
C THR A 498 -14.26 -18.26 -22.79
N ASP A 499 -14.66 -17.25 -22.01
CA ASP A 499 -15.29 -16.02 -22.48
C ASP A 499 -14.24 -14.90 -22.61
N ALA A 500 -14.02 -14.45 -23.84
CA ALA A 500 -13.07 -13.38 -24.13
C ALA A 500 -13.45 -12.05 -23.45
N GLY A 501 -14.74 -11.72 -23.37
CA GLY A 501 -15.19 -10.49 -22.70
C GLY A 501 -14.97 -10.56 -21.19
N ALA A 502 -15.22 -11.72 -20.59
CA ALA A 502 -14.96 -11.94 -19.16
C ALA A 502 -13.44 -11.85 -18.84
N VAL A 503 -12.59 -12.38 -19.71
CA VAL A 503 -11.12 -12.26 -19.58
C VAL A 503 -10.69 -10.80 -19.66
N GLU A 504 -11.13 -10.04 -20.67
CA GLU A 504 -10.79 -8.62 -20.80
C GLU A 504 -11.27 -7.82 -19.58
N ALA A 505 -12.48 -8.09 -19.06
CA ALA A 505 -13.00 -7.47 -17.85
C ALA A 505 -12.18 -7.83 -16.59
N ALA A 506 -11.69 -9.07 -16.49
CA ALA A 506 -10.84 -9.51 -15.38
C ALA A 506 -9.49 -8.79 -15.37
N LEU A 507 -8.87 -8.64 -16.55
CA LEU A 507 -7.62 -7.89 -16.70
C LEU A 507 -7.82 -6.38 -16.47
N ALA A 508 -8.95 -5.81 -16.92
CA ALA A 508 -9.31 -4.42 -16.61
C ALA A 508 -9.52 -4.18 -15.10
N ARG A 509 -10.01 -5.18 -14.37
CA ARG A 509 -10.09 -5.14 -12.91
C ARG A 509 -8.71 -5.23 -12.25
N ALA A 510 -7.82 -6.07 -12.76
CA ALA A 510 -6.42 -6.13 -12.31
C ALA A 510 -5.70 -4.78 -12.51
N ALA A 511 -5.87 -4.17 -13.69
CA ALA A 511 -5.28 -2.87 -14.02
C ALA A 511 -5.75 -1.76 -13.08
N ARG A 512 -7.06 -1.68 -12.76
CA ARG A 512 -7.56 -0.69 -11.79
C ARG A 512 -7.13 -0.99 -10.35
N ALA A 513 -7.07 -2.27 -9.98
CA ALA A 513 -6.74 -2.67 -8.62
C ALA A 513 -5.26 -2.50 -8.30
N PHE A 514 -4.35 -2.73 -9.24
CA PHE A 514 -2.91 -2.75 -8.96
C PHE A 514 -2.05 -1.98 -9.98
N GLY A 515 -2.68 -1.32 -10.94
CA GLY A 515 -1.99 -0.54 -11.97
C GLY A 515 -1.58 -1.34 -13.22
N GLY A 516 -1.71 -2.67 -13.25
CA GLY A 516 -1.29 -3.48 -14.41
C GLY A 516 -1.18 -4.97 -14.10
N VAL A 517 -0.43 -5.73 -14.91
CA VAL A 517 -0.13 -7.16 -14.71
C VAL A 517 1.28 -7.46 -15.22
N ASP A 518 2.13 -8.05 -14.38
CA ASP A 518 3.51 -8.43 -14.72
C ASP A 518 3.74 -9.93 -14.78
N LEU A 519 2.84 -10.72 -14.18
CA LEU A 519 2.93 -12.16 -14.11
C LEU A 519 1.55 -12.76 -14.34
N VAL A 520 1.42 -13.66 -15.30
CA VAL A 520 0.23 -14.49 -15.47
C VAL A 520 0.58 -15.94 -15.20
N VAL A 521 -0.22 -16.61 -14.38
CA VAL A 521 -0.18 -18.06 -14.20
C VAL A 521 -1.44 -18.64 -14.81
N ASN A 522 -1.30 -19.21 -16.01
CA ASN A 522 -2.34 -19.98 -16.68
C ASN A 522 -2.44 -21.37 -16.01
N ASN A 523 -3.24 -21.44 -14.96
CA ASN A 523 -3.46 -22.65 -14.17
C ASN A 523 -4.88 -23.23 -14.32
N ALA A 524 -5.88 -22.43 -14.71
CA ALA A 524 -7.24 -22.92 -14.93
C ALA A 524 -7.25 -24.14 -15.87
N GLY A 525 -7.94 -25.20 -15.43
CA GLY A 525 -8.01 -26.45 -16.16
C GLY A 525 -8.98 -27.43 -15.54
N LEU A 526 -9.31 -28.47 -16.32
CA LEU A 526 -10.14 -29.59 -15.91
C LEU A 526 -9.60 -30.85 -16.59
N SER A 527 -9.95 -32.02 -16.06
CA SER A 527 -9.60 -33.30 -16.67
C SER A 527 -10.82 -34.20 -16.74
N LEU A 528 -11.11 -34.71 -17.93
CA LEU A 528 -12.07 -35.77 -18.17
C LEU A 528 -11.30 -36.95 -18.77
N SER A 529 -11.10 -38.01 -17.98
CA SER A 529 -10.42 -39.23 -18.41
C SER A 529 -11.45 -40.17 -19.02
N ARG A 530 -11.33 -40.46 -20.32
CA ARG A 530 -12.19 -41.40 -21.05
C ARG A 530 -11.39 -42.14 -22.13
N PRO A 531 -11.69 -43.42 -22.40
CA PRO A 531 -11.18 -44.10 -23.58
C PRO A 531 -11.57 -43.37 -24.88
N LEU A 532 -10.77 -43.53 -25.95
CA LEU A 532 -11.05 -42.89 -27.25
C LEU A 532 -12.45 -43.24 -27.77
N LEU A 533 -12.86 -44.50 -27.65
CA LEU A 533 -14.15 -44.99 -28.16
C LEU A 533 -15.36 -44.41 -27.40
N GLU A 534 -15.14 -43.79 -26.25
CA GLU A 534 -16.18 -43.18 -25.41
C GLU A 534 -16.03 -41.66 -25.26
N THR A 535 -14.95 -41.09 -25.80
CA THR A 535 -14.72 -39.64 -25.74
C THR A 535 -15.67 -38.98 -26.73
N THR A 536 -16.59 -38.15 -26.23
CA THR A 536 -17.52 -37.40 -27.08
C THR A 536 -16.87 -36.12 -27.60
N ASP A 537 -17.46 -35.53 -28.65
CA ASP A 537 -17.06 -34.22 -29.15
C ASP A 537 -17.16 -33.14 -28.07
N ASP A 538 -18.17 -33.21 -27.19
CA ASP A 538 -18.31 -32.27 -26.07
C ASP A 538 -17.21 -32.45 -25.01
N ASP A 539 -16.84 -33.69 -24.67
CA ASP A 539 -15.70 -33.96 -23.77
C ASP A 539 -14.39 -33.38 -24.34
N TRP A 540 -14.19 -33.47 -25.66
CA TRP A 540 -13.05 -32.93 -26.38
C TRP A 540 -13.06 -31.39 -26.37
N ASP A 541 -14.16 -30.80 -26.84
CA ASP A 541 -14.33 -29.37 -27.01
C ASP A 541 -14.27 -28.65 -25.68
N ARG A 542 -14.88 -29.18 -24.63
CA ARG A 542 -14.87 -28.58 -23.30
C ARG A 542 -13.44 -28.48 -22.75
N GLN A 543 -12.63 -29.53 -22.92
CA GLN A 543 -11.24 -29.55 -22.47
C GLN A 543 -10.37 -28.56 -23.25
N HIS A 544 -10.50 -28.52 -24.58
CA HIS A 544 -9.74 -27.57 -25.41
C HIS A 544 -10.18 -26.12 -25.19
N ARG A 545 -11.49 -25.88 -25.03
CA ARG A 545 -12.05 -24.55 -24.80
C ARG A 545 -11.53 -23.94 -23.51
N VAL A 546 -11.47 -24.72 -22.42
CA VAL A 546 -10.97 -24.25 -21.12
C VAL A 546 -9.44 -24.14 -21.10
N MET A 547 -8.73 -25.21 -21.46
CA MET A 547 -7.28 -25.26 -21.29
C MET A 547 -6.55 -24.53 -22.43
N ALA A 548 -6.70 -25.00 -23.67
CA ALA A 548 -5.94 -24.47 -24.80
C ALA A 548 -6.41 -23.05 -25.18
N ARG A 549 -7.69 -22.89 -25.52
CA ARG A 549 -8.25 -21.59 -25.93
C ARG A 549 -8.30 -20.60 -24.78
N GLY A 550 -8.71 -21.03 -23.58
CA GLY A 550 -8.79 -20.15 -22.42
C GLY A 550 -7.45 -19.54 -22.04
N SER A 551 -6.39 -20.35 -21.97
CA SER A 551 -5.03 -19.83 -21.69
C SER A 551 -4.51 -18.90 -22.78
N PHE A 552 -4.82 -19.16 -24.06
CA PHE A 552 -4.55 -18.23 -25.16
C PHE A 552 -5.23 -16.86 -24.96
N LEU A 553 -6.52 -16.85 -24.61
CA LEU A 553 -7.27 -15.61 -24.40
C LEU A 553 -6.66 -14.76 -23.28
N VAL A 554 -6.34 -15.41 -22.16
CA VAL A 554 -5.71 -14.76 -21.00
C VAL A 554 -4.33 -14.24 -21.36
N SER A 555 -3.47 -15.04 -22.00
CA SER A 555 -2.14 -14.61 -22.43
C SER A 555 -2.19 -13.44 -23.41
N ARG A 556 -3.12 -13.45 -24.37
CA ARG A 556 -3.28 -12.37 -25.35
C ARG A 556 -3.69 -11.05 -24.68
N ALA A 557 -4.67 -11.08 -23.79
CA ALA A 557 -5.12 -9.89 -23.07
C ALA A 557 -4.02 -9.34 -22.15
N ALA A 558 -3.34 -10.22 -21.41
CA ALA A 558 -2.25 -9.82 -20.53
C ALA A 558 -1.03 -9.28 -21.28
N ALA A 559 -0.65 -9.89 -22.42
CA ALA A 559 0.46 -9.43 -23.23
C ALA A 559 0.26 -7.99 -23.73
N ARG A 560 -0.97 -7.60 -24.10
CA ARG A 560 -1.29 -6.20 -24.47
C ARG A 560 -1.00 -5.23 -23.31
N ILE A 561 -1.44 -5.58 -22.11
CA ILE A 561 -1.15 -4.79 -20.89
C ILE A 561 0.35 -4.73 -20.63
N MET A 562 1.06 -5.85 -20.73
CA MET A 562 2.51 -5.94 -20.51
C MET A 562 3.32 -5.10 -21.53
N VAL A 563 2.84 -5.02 -22.77
CA VAL A 563 3.42 -4.16 -23.80
C VAL A 563 3.16 -2.69 -23.51
N ASP A 564 1.91 -2.33 -23.18
CA ASP A 564 1.53 -0.94 -22.87
C ASP A 564 2.30 -0.40 -21.64
N GLN A 565 2.51 -1.21 -20.61
CA GLN A 565 3.29 -0.80 -19.42
C GLN A 565 4.81 -0.71 -19.70
N GLY A 566 5.34 -1.40 -20.71
CA GLY A 566 6.77 -1.35 -21.06
C GLY A 566 7.71 -1.90 -19.99
N LEU A 567 7.22 -2.69 -19.04
CA LEU A 567 8.00 -3.24 -17.92
C LEU A 567 8.44 -4.70 -18.14
N GLY A 568 8.21 -5.26 -19.34
CA GLY A 568 8.31 -6.70 -19.58
C GLY A 568 7.29 -7.50 -18.77
N GLY A 569 7.53 -8.80 -18.61
CA GLY A 569 6.64 -9.65 -17.81
C GLY A 569 6.94 -11.14 -17.91
N ASP A 570 6.08 -11.92 -17.26
CA ASP A 570 6.16 -13.37 -17.20
C ASP A 570 4.79 -14.00 -17.46
N ILE A 571 4.75 -14.99 -18.35
CA ILE A 571 3.58 -15.83 -18.56
C ILE A 571 3.98 -17.27 -18.30
N ILE A 572 3.37 -17.88 -17.29
CA ILE A 572 3.68 -19.23 -16.85
C ILE A 572 2.47 -20.13 -17.07
N TYR A 573 2.64 -21.20 -17.84
CA TYR A 573 1.62 -22.20 -18.08
C TYR A 573 1.80 -23.38 -17.12
N VAL A 574 0.77 -23.73 -16.36
CA VAL A 574 0.71 -25.02 -15.66
C VAL A 574 0.19 -26.05 -16.66
N VAL A 575 1.12 -26.76 -17.31
CA VAL A 575 0.79 -27.78 -18.31
C VAL A 575 0.57 -29.12 -17.61
N SER A 576 1.11 -30.21 -18.15
CA SER A 576 1.11 -31.52 -17.51
C SER A 576 2.20 -32.39 -18.13
N LYS A 577 2.68 -33.38 -17.40
CA LYS A 577 3.42 -34.52 -17.98
C LYS A 577 2.72 -35.14 -19.20
N ASN A 578 1.37 -35.17 -19.23
CA ASN A 578 0.61 -35.72 -20.36
C ASN A 578 0.75 -34.90 -21.67
N SER A 579 1.44 -33.76 -21.65
CA SER A 579 1.83 -33.04 -22.87
C SER A 579 2.91 -33.76 -23.68
N VAL A 580 3.70 -34.62 -23.04
CA VAL A 580 4.82 -35.37 -23.66
C VAL A 580 4.72 -36.87 -23.44
N PHE A 581 4.07 -37.30 -22.37
CA PHE A 581 3.81 -38.70 -22.07
C PHE A 581 2.41 -39.11 -22.52
N ALA A 582 2.30 -40.24 -23.21
CA ALA A 582 1.02 -40.82 -23.61
C ALA A 582 0.31 -41.49 -22.42
N GLY A 583 -0.39 -40.69 -21.62
CA GLY A 583 -1.25 -41.18 -20.54
C GLY A 583 -2.44 -42.00 -21.08
N PRO A 584 -2.72 -43.20 -20.56
CA PRO A 584 -3.88 -43.98 -20.97
C PRO A 584 -5.20 -43.22 -20.75
N GLU A 585 -6.15 -43.37 -21.67
CA GLU A 585 -7.53 -42.82 -21.58
C GLU A 585 -7.60 -41.29 -21.39
N ASN A 586 -6.63 -40.56 -21.96
CA ASN A 586 -6.51 -39.12 -21.79
C ASN A 586 -6.25 -38.39 -23.13
N VAL A 587 -6.82 -38.87 -24.24
CA VAL A 587 -6.55 -38.30 -25.57
C VAL A 587 -6.90 -36.80 -25.66
N ALA A 588 -8.09 -36.40 -25.21
CA ALA A 588 -8.52 -35.00 -25.21
C ALA A 588 -7.72 -34.12 -24.24
N TYR A 589 -7.47 -34.62 -23.02
CA TYR A 589 -6.68 -33.91 -22.01
C TYR A 589 -5.22 -33.72 -22.44
N GLY A 590 -4.58 -34.81 -22.88
CA GLY A 590 -3.19 -34.81 -23.34
C GLY A 590 -2.98 -33.91 -24.55
N ALA A 591 -3.89 -33.97 -25.53
CA ALA A 591 -3.87 -33.07 -26.69
C ALA A 591 -3.97 -31.59 -26.27
N ALA A 592 -4.92 -31.23 -25.41
CA ALA A 592 -5.05 -29.86 -24.93
C ALA A 592 -3.82 -29.39 -24.13
N LYS A 593 -3.19 -30.28 -23.34
CA LYS A 593 -1.95 -29.97 -22.61
C LYS A 593 -0.72 -29.88 -23.53
N ALA A 594 -0.67 -30.65 -24.60
CA ALA A 594 0.36 -30.57 -25.63
C ALA A 594 0.25 -29.25 -26.42
N ASP A 595 -0.97 -28.80 -26.74
CA ASP A 595 -1.24 -27.48 -27.31
C ASP A 595 -0.69 -26.38 -26.37
N GLN A 596 -1.11 -26.36 -25.10
CA GLN A 596 -0.58 -25.40 -24.12
C GLN A 596 0.96 -25.43 -24.04
N ALA A 597 1.57 -26.62 -24.10
CA ALA A 597 3.02 -26.74 -24.09
C ALA A 597 3.67 -26.16 -25.36
N HIS A 598 3.02 -26.26 -26.51
CA HIS A 598 3.52 -25.64 -27.73
C HIS A 598 3.31 -24.12 -27.73
N GLN A 599 2.19 -23.62 -27.21
CA GLN A 599 1.93 -22.18 -27.05
C GLN A 599 3.04 -21.49 -26.24
N VAL A 600 3.59 -22.15 -25.21
CA VAL A 600 4.73 -21.62 -24.44
C VAL A 600 5.89 -21.20 -25.35
N ARG A 601 6.26 -22.05 -26.31
CA ARG A 601 7.39 -21.80 -27.22
C ARG A 601 7.06 -20.73 -28.25
N LEU A 602 5.86 -20.78 -28.82
CA LEU A 602 5.41 -19.79 -29.82
C LEU A 602 5.34 -18.39 -29.20
N LEU A 603 4.69 -18.26 -28.05
CA LEU A 603 4.56 -16.97 -27.37
C LEU A 603 5.91 -16.47 -26.82
N ALA A 604 6.82 -17.35 -26.39
CA ALA A 604 8.17 -16.96 -26.01
C ALA A 604 8.93 -16.32 -27.20
N ALA A 605 8.78 -16.87 -28.40
CA ALA A 605 9.40 -16.33 -29.61
C ALA A 605 8.78 -14.98 -30.03
N GLU A 606 7.46 -14.84 -29.93
CA GLU A 606 6.75 -13.61 -30.31
C GLU A 606 6.95 -12.46 -29.31
N LEU A 607 6.90 -12.76 -28.01
CA LEU A 607 6.85 -11.73 -26.96
C LEU A 607 8.24 -11.36 -26.40
N GLY A 608 9.29 -12.11 -26.78
CA GLY A 608 10.66 -11.89 -26.29
C GLY A 608 11.19 -10.48 -26.60
N ALA A 609 10.83 -9.89 -27.74
CA ALA A 609 11.22 -8.53 -28.11
C ALA A 609 10.64 -7.45 -27.17
N HIS A 610 9.59 -7.78 -26.43
CA HIS A 610 8.96 -6.92 -25.43
C HIS A 610 9.46 -7.20 -24.01
N GLY A 611 10.47 -8.06 -23.83
CA GLY A 611 10.96 -8.47 -22.52
C GLY A 611 9.96 -9.32 -21.73
N ILE A 612 9.01 -9.97 -22.41
CA ILE A 612 8.04 -10.86 -21.79
C ILE A 612 8.51 -12.31 -21.99
N ARG A 613 8.75 -13.01 -20.88
CA ARG A 613 9.17 -14.41 -20.89
C ARG A 613 7.95 -15.31 -20.80
N VAL A 614 7.98 -16.44 -21.51
CA VAL A 614 6.89 -17.42 -21.46
C VAL A 614 7.47 -18.79 -21.16
N ASN A 615 7.06 -19.40 -20.05
CA ASN A 615 7.58 -20.69 -19.60
C ASN A 615 6.45 -21.63 -19.17
N GLY A 616 6.74 -22.92 -19.07
CA GLY A 616 5.82 -23.94 -18.63
C GLY A 616 6.32 -24.68 -17.38
N VAL A 617 5.39 -25.11 -16.54
CA VAL A 617 5.63 -26.04 -15.44
C VAL A 617 4.84 -27.32 -15.70
N ASN A 618 5.52 -28.48 -15.63
CA ASN A 618 4.96 -29.77 -16.01
C ASN A 618 4.81 -30.67 -14.77
N PRO A 619 3.68 -30.58 -14.03
CA PRO A 619 3.45 -31.42 -12.87
C PRO A 619 3.00 -32.84 -13.22
N ASP A 620 3.21 -33.78 -12.28
CA ASP A 620 2.60 -35.12 -12.27
C ASP A 620 1.79 -35.36 -10.98
N GLY A 621 0.68 -36.08 -11.10
CA GLY A 621 0.01 -36.72 -9.95
C GLY A 621 -0.33 -35.85 -8.74
N VAL A 622 -0.71 -34.58 -8.90
CA VAL A 622 -1.04 -33.68 -7.77
C VAL A 622 -2.43 -33.97 -7.22
N VAL A 623 -2.52 -34.98 -6.34
CA VAL A 623 -3.80 -35.49 -5.77
C VAL A 623 -4.35 -34.56 -4.69
N ARG A 624 -3.51 -34.18 -3.73
CA ARG A 624 -3.94 -33.42 -2.55
C ARG A 624 -4.30 -31.97 -2.90
N GLY A 625 -5.47 -31.53 -2.47
CA GLY A 625 -5.93 -30.14 -2.58
C GLY A 625 -6.36 -29.69 -3.97
N SER A 626 -6.28 -30.54 -5.00
CA SER A 626 -6.69 -30.19 -6.36
C SER A 626 -8.21 -30.27 -6.52
N GLY A 627 -8.84 -29.18 -7.00
CA GLY A 627 -10.28 -29.14 -7.29
C GLY A 627 -10.71 -30.14 -8.37
N ILE A 628 -9.79 -30.56 -9.25
CA ILE A 628 -10.04 -31.61 -10.25
C ILE A 628 -10.31 -32.97 -9.57
N PHE A 629 -9.63 -33.24 -8.44
CA PHE A 629 -9.77 -34.51 -7.72
C PHE A 629 -11.06 -34.56 -6.90
N ALA A 630 -11.42 -33.45 -6.24
CA ALA A 630 -12.66 -33.33 -5.46
C ALA A 630 -13.94 -33.43 -6.32
N ALA A 631 -13.85 -33.18 -7.63
CA ALA A 631 -14.97 -33.28 -8.57
C ALA A 631 -15.19 -34.69 -9.16
N GLY A 632 -14.60 -35.74 -8.56
CA GLY A 632 -14.83 -37.15 -8.92
C GLY A 632 -13.73 -37.80 -9.77
N TRP A 633 -12.72 -37.04 -10.22
CA TRP A 633 -11.57 -37.58 -10.97
C TRP A 633 -10.69 -38.51 -10.11
N GLY A 634 -10.50 -38.17 -8.83
CA GLY A 634 -9.73 -38.98 -7.89
C GLY A 634 -10.30 -40.39 -7.76
N ALA A 635 -11.61 -40.49 -7.51
CA ALA A 635 -12.35 -41.74 -7.48
C ALA A 635 -12.28 -42.54 -8.80
N GLN A 636 -12.44 -41.89 -9.96
CA GLN A 636 -12.33 -42.57 -11.26
C GLN A 636 -10.92 -43.16 -11.49
N ARG A 637 -9.87 -42.42 -11.14
CA ARG A 637 -8.48 -42.88 -11.32
C ARG A 637 -8.07 -43.93 -10.29
N ALA A 638 -8.55 -43.79 -9.06
CA ALA A 638 -8.47 -44.81 -8.03
C ALA A 638 -9.08 -46.14 -8.52
N ALA A 639 -10.24 -46.09 -9.17
CA ALA A 639 -10.87 -47.26 -9.79
C ALA A 639 -10.06 -47.84 -10.96
N VAL A 640 -9.59 -47.00 -11.90
CA VAL A 640 -8.73 -47.45 -13.03
C VAL A 640 -7.45 -48.14 -12.54
N TYR A 641 -6.86 -47.66 -11.44
CA TYR A 641 -5.64 -48.24 -10.87
C TYR A 641 -5.87 -49.30 -9.79
N GLY A 642 -7.12 -49.53 -9.38
CA GLY A 642 -7.47 -50.48 -8.33
C GLY A 642 -6.92 -50.14 -6.94
N VAL A 643 -6.82 -48.85 -6.60
CA VAL A 643 -6.32 -48.36 -5.29
C VAL A 643 -7.36 -47.49 -4.57
N PRO A 644 -7.39 -47.44 -3.23
CA PRO A 644 -8.24 -46.48 -2.52
C PRO A 644 -7.88 -45.03 -2.89
N GLU A 645 -8.87 -44.15 -3.01
CA GLU A 645 -8.64 -42.74 -3.39
C GLU A 645 -7.68 -42.02 -2.43
N ALA A 646 -7.80 -42.29 -1.12
CA ALA A 646 -6.90 -41.73 -0.11
C ALA A 646 -5.43 -42.17 -0.28
N GLU A 647 -5.18 -43.31 -0.93
CA GLU A 647 -3.84 -43.83 -1.20
C GLU A 647 -3.31 -43.46 -2.58
N LEU A 648 -4.13 -42.82 -3.43
CA LEU A 648 -3.79 -42.53 -4.81
C LEU A 648 -2.52 -41.66 -4.94
N GLY A 649 -2.31 -40.71 -4.02
CA GLY A 649 -1.09 -39.89 -3.96
C GLY A 649 0.16 -40.72 -3.69
N ALA A 650 0.09 -41.64 -2.72
CA ALA A 650 1.19 -42.56 -2.41
C ALA A 650 1.43 -43.57 -3.53
N PHE A 651 0.37 -44.02 -4.21
CA PHE A 651 0.47 -44.87 -5.39
C PHE A 651 1.22 -44.17 -6.53
N TYR A 652 0.87 -42.92 -6.86
CA TYR A 652 1.60 -42.15 -7.87
C TYR A 652 3.05 -41.94 -7.48
N ALA A 653 3.33 -41.61 -6.22
CA ALA A 653 4.69 -41.42 -5.72
C ALA A 653 5.58 -42.63 -6.03
N ARG A 654 5.11 -43.86 -5.77
CA ARG A 654 5.88 -45.12 -6.02
C ARG A 654 6.32 -45.31 -7.48
N ARG A 655 5.69 -44.62 -8.44
CA ARG A 655 6.01 -44.71 -9.89
C ARG A 655 7.06 -43.70 -10.34
N THR A 656 7.51 -42.82 -9.44
CA THR A 656 8.50 -41.77 -9.69
C THR A 656 9.87 -42.19 -9.15
N LEU A 657 10.96 -41.67 -9.71
CA LEU A 657 12.33 -42.01 -9.30
C LEU A 657 12.63 -41.60 -7.85
N LEU A 658 12.10 -40.46 -7.40
CA LEU A 658 12.32 -39.98 -6.03
C LEU A 658 11.34 -40.56 -5.02
N GLN A 659 10.31 -41.30 -5.47
CA GLN A 659 9.28 -41.90 -4.64
C GLN A 659 8.58 -40.92 -3.69
N ARG A 660 8.37 -39.68 -4.15
CA ARG A 660 7.74 -38.60 -3.37
C ARG A 660 6.46 -38.13 -4.00
N GLU A 661 5.49 -37.79 -3.16
CA GLU A 661 4.24 -37.15 -3.59
C GLU A 661 4.54 -35.73 -4.11
N VAL A 662 3.91 -35.36 -5.22
CA VAL A 662 3.93 -33.99 -5.74
C VAL A 662 2.73 -33.23 -5.17
N LEU A 663 3.01 -32.11 -4.50
CA LEU A 663 2.00 -31.28 -3.84
C LEU A 663 1.84 -29.94 -4.58
N PRO A 664 0.70 -29.24 -4.40
CA PRO A 664 0.49 -27.91 -4.96
C PRO A 664 1.64 -26.92 -4.70
N GLU A 665 2.23 -26.96 -3.51
CA GLU A 665 3.32 -26.08 -3.10
C GLU A 665 4.60 -26.34 -3.91
N HIS A 666 4.85 -27.57 -4.37
CA HIS A 666 5.99 -27.87 -5.23
C HIS A 666 5.86 -27.20 -6.59
N VAL A 667 4.65 -27.17 -7.16
CA VAL A 667 4.36 -26.47 -8.42
C VAL A 667 4.46 -24.96 -8.21
N ALA A 668 3.89 -24.43 -7.12
CA ALA A 668 4.00 -23.02 -6.76
C ALA A 668 5.46 -22.55 -6.62
N ASN A 669 6.35 -23.40 -6.08
CA ASN A 669 7.78 -23.10 -5.98
C ASN A 669 8.44 -22.98 -7.36
N ALA A 670 8.11 -23.88 -8.30
CA ALA A 670 8.61 -23.82 -9.66
C ALA A 670 8.12 -22.56 -10.40
N VAL A 671 6.84 -22.21 -10.24
CA VAL A 671 6.28 -20.95 -10.78
C VAL A 671 7.05 -19.75 -10.22
N PHE A 672 7.26 -19.70 -8.90
CA PHE A 672 8.00 -18.62 -8.26
C PHE A 672 9.42 -18.48 -8.83
N VAL A 673 10.19 -19.58 -8.89
CA VAL A 673 11.57 -19.56 -9.39
C VAL A 673 11.65 -19.11 -10.84
N LEU A 674 10.72 -19.55 -11.70
CA LEU A 674 10.66 -19.08 -13.09
C LEU A 674 10.34 -17.58 -13.21
N ALA A 675 9.58 -17.02 -12.26
CA ALA A 675 9.17 -15.62 -12.25
C ALA A 675 10.21 -14.67 -11.61
N THR A 676 11.30 -15.19 -11.02
CA THR A 676 12.35 -14.34 -10.44
C THR A 676 13.36 -13.88 -11.49
N ASP A 677 14.07 -12.80 -11.17
CA ASP A 677 15.14 -12.25 -12.01
C ASP A 677 16.37 -13.17 -12.10
N GLU A 678 16.51 -14.14 -11.19
CA GLU A 678 17.57 -15.17 -11.22
C GLU A 678 17.49 -16.04 -12.49
N LEU A 679 16.28 -16.21 -13.04
CA LEU A 679 16.06 -16.90 -14.32
C LEU A 679 15.71 -15.94 -15.47
N SER A 680 16.17 -14.68 -15.38
CA SER A 680 15.95 -13.63 -16.39
C SER A 680 16.29 -14.02 -17.84
N HIS A 681 17.20 -14.96 -18.04
CA HIS A 681 17.62 -15.43 -19.38
C HIS A 681 16.89 -16.71 -19.84
N THR A 682 15.85 -17.14 -19.12
CA THR A 682 15.08 -18.36 -19.43
C THR A 682 13.70 -18.01 -19.98
N THR A 683 13.44 -18.42 -21.23
CA THR A 683 12.13 -18.35 -21.88
C THR A 683 11.93 -19.57 -22.80
N GLY A 684 10.69 -19.98 -23.05
CA GLY A 684 10.32 -21.15 -23.84
C GLY A 684 10.58 -22.49 -23.16
N THR A 685 10.94 -22.51 -21.87
CA THR A 685 11.28 -23.75 -21.16
C THR A 685 10.06 -24.45 -20.59
N HIS A 686 10.21 -25.75 -20.33
CA HIS A 686 9.28 -26.55 -19.54
C HIS A 686 10.04 -27.15 -18.35
N LEU A 687 9.61 -26.82 -17.13
CA LEU A 687 10.23 -27.33 -15.90
C LEU A 687 9.39 -28.49 -15.34
N PRO A 688 9.90 -29.73 -15.33
CA PRO A 688 9.22 -30.86 -14.72
C PRO A 688 9.11 -30.71 -13.20
N VAL A 689 7.92 -30.99 -12.66
CA VAL A 689 7.63 -31.06 -11.21
C VAL A 689 6.91 -32.38 -10.95
N ASP A 690 7.62 -33.48 -11.13
CA ASP A 690 7.03 -34.82 -11.27
C ASP A 690 7.72 -35.90 -10.41
N ALA A 691 8.63 -35.50 -9.51
CA ALA A 691 9.47 -36.40 -8.72
C ALA A 691 10.30 -37.40 -9.58
N GLY A 692 10.55 -37.06 -10.84
CA GLY A 692 11.34 -37.83 -11.80
C GLY A 692 10.53 -38.93 -12.46
N VAL A 693 9.73 -38.61 -13.49
CA VAL A 693 9.07 -39.62 -14.33
C VAL A 693 9.91 -39.87 -15.59
N PRO A 694 10.61 -41.02 -15.72
CA PRO A 694 11.52 -41.26 -16.84
C PRO A 694 10.86 -41.17 -18.22
N ALA A 695 9.61 -41.66 -18.30
CA ALA A 695 8.84 -41.66 -19.55
C ALA A 695 8.37 -40.25 -20.00
N ALA A 696 8.52 -39.24 -19.14
CA ALA A 696 8.14 -37.86 -19.41
C ALA A 696 9.34 -36.90 -19.45
N PHE A 697 10.56 -37.42 -19.43
CA PHE A 697 11.77 -36.61 -19.57
C PHE A 697 11.74 -35.85 -20.90
N LEU A 698 11.85 -34.54 -20.80
CA LEU A 698 11.96 -33.64 -21.94
C LEU A 698 13.32 -33.86 -22.60
N ARG A 699 13.33 -33.98 -23.92
CA ARG A 699 14.52 -34.22 -24.74
C ARG A 699 14.65 -33.14 -25.80
#